data_AF-A0A0Q0H462-F1
#
_entry.id   AF-A0A0Q0H462-F1
#
_cell.length_a   1.000
_cell.length_b   1.000
_cell.length_c   1.000
_cell.angle_alpha   90.00
_cell.angle_beta   90.00
_cell.angle_gamma   90.00
#
_symmetry.space_group_name_H-M   'P 1'
#
loop_
_entity.id
_entity.type
_entity.pdbx_description
1 polymer ?
#
loop_
_entity_poly.entity_id
_entity_poly.type
_entity_poly.pdbx_seq_one_letter_code
_entity_poly.pdbx_strand_id
1 'polypeptide(L)'
;MSMADQTQRLEIATVRAEIGGNIVYHFANDPAANSPIPTDSGSIPNLKQVVAQIQEDGAEKISIATTIYQSPAAGLAATAADGIFLVQSADADTIYTVWKNQAGAAVNTGKKAMSSQAVQTALDASNEAAQAAENAADIATARTAGFLGSASEPPTVRDNGLPLQFGDRYFNTNDQAEYIYKSGGWLINDSQEAVDNFQNRTDPQKGASLLGWDGGSVGEQLNLSKNVPSYNALRAYSGPLTKFRIVADGMEGSFVKKAFASGDVDNGGTLLVSTSGAYSFHRVVSGKISSRWFGAVLDGITDDSSAIQAAINAAPAGSTVEIAPSAAGCVASGLVVNKKVHIVADEGALKQKAATDAPFITFLGVTGFRAKGLRIDGNRANQLSQVSGIEIKGCSGFQLNDVEVFDAKYCGVLVEANTDVHPSKSYLRNVKCPGSGYSGILIYEGTRLDIINCSGTNNDGFGLAYDGTKEESGSDINISGGDYDHNGYSGILFPYLNYTTLKGRCGKVRISNVSACYNGQNGITLQGKDKQIIGSTINNNGLSGVLVNGQQCTVNSNELKFNGSVGVDWGDCEDITCVGNQAIGNGDMGIEVNSCLRGVVSGNTVNGNNTKVNILKAGIVLQLGAGGYPFTGPTSSIAVTGNYVGPGPNQDYGILLTADTSGCYVDANVASNSGAVQDIRCISSFNIVRPGACRASHMASPSQITVATAATVTIPDAAEVVFLTGTVNVSTITCGNLYPGRELTLIFNSSTPSILNTGNILSSVSPVATWRPIYLTYIKSIDKWAVMETKTF
;
A
#
# COMPACT_ATOMS: atom_id res chain seq x y z
N MET A 1 -8.66 -84.36 -48.89
CA MET A 1 -8.34 -83.07 -49.56
C MET A 1 -7.34 -83.40 -50.65
N SER A 2 -7.76 -83.42 -51.92
CA SER A 2 -6.89 -83.77 -53.05
C SER A 2 -5.83 -82.68 -53.26
N MET A 3 -4.65 -83.02 -53.78
CA MET A 3 -3.60 -82.03 -54.08
C MET A 3 -4.12 -80.82 -54.89
N ALA A 4 -5.12 -81.02 -55.75
CA ALA A 4 -5.78 -79.93 -56.49
C ALA A 4 -6.39 -78.84 -55.58
N ASP A 5 -6.93 -79.19 -54.41
CA ASP A 5 -7.57 -78.25 -53.47
C ASP A 5 -6.51 -77.46 -52.68
N GLN A 6 -5.32 -78.03 -52.46
CA GLN A 6 -4.19 -77.31 -51.86
C GLN A 6 -3.52 -76.34 -52.85
N THR A 7 -3.36 -76.74 -54.12
CA THR A 7 -2.82 -75.85 -55.17
C THR A 7 -3.72 -74.65 -55.40
N GLN A 8 -5.04 -74.84 -55.46
CA GLN A 8 -5.99 -73.76 -55.67
C GLN A 8 -6.05 -72.79 -54.48
N ARG A 9 -5.91 -73.29 -53.25
CA ARG A 9 -5.79 -72.44 -52.05
C ARG A 9 -4.48 -71.64 -52.02
N LEU A 10 -3.39 -72.22 -52.51
CA LEU A 10 -2.10 -71.52 -52.58
C LEU A 10 -2.12 -70.43 -53.65
N GLU A 11 -2.72 -70.67 -54.82
CA GLU A 11 -2.92 -69.63 -55.85
C GLU A 11 -3.79 -68.48 -55.32
N ILE A 12 -4.91 -68.78 -54.65
CA ILE A 12 -5.78 -67.75 -54.08
C ILE A 12 -5.03 -66.95 -52.99
N ALA A 13 -4.21 -67.60 -52.16
CA ALA A 13 -3.40 -66.91 -51.15
C ALA A 13 -2.34 -66.00 -51.78
N THR A 14 -1.67 -66.46 -52.84
CA THR A 14 -0.66 -65.67 -53.58
C THR A 14 -1.30 -64.47 -54.27
N VAL A 15 -2.42 -64.66 -54.97
CA VAL A 15 -3.14 -63.56 -55.63
C VAL A 15 -3.64 -62.53 -54.61
N ARG A 16 -4.13 -62.97 -53.44
CA ARG A 16 -4.54 -62.06 -52.37
C ARG A 16 -3.35 -61.31 -51.74
N ALA A 17 -2.20 -61.95 -51.60
CA ALA A 17 -0.98 -61.30 -51.12
C ALA A 17 -0.47 -60.26 -52.13
N GLU A 18 -0.56 -60.55 -53.43
CA GLU A 18 -0.18 -59.65 -54.51
C GLU A 18 -1.11 -58.43 -54.59
N ILE A 19 -2.43 -58.64 -54.49
CA ILE A 19 -3.42 -57.55 -54.41
C ILE A 19 -3.17 -56.68 -53.17
N GLY A 20 -2.95 -57.31 -52.00
CA GLY A 20 -2.64 -56.59 -50.76
C GLY A 20 -1.36 -55.76 -50.85
N GLY A 21 -0.29 -56.33 -51.42
CA GLY A 21 0.96 -55.61 -51.67
C GLY A 21 0.79 -54.43 -52.63
N ASN A 22 -0.01 -54.60 -53.68
CA ASN A 22 -0.26 -53.55 -54.66
C ASN A 22 -1.09 -52.38 -54.07
N ILE A 23 -2.09 -52.67 -53.24
CA ILE A 23 -2.87 -51.63 -52.53
C ILE A 23 -1.96 -50.83 -51.59
N VAL A 24 -1.08 -51.49 -50.84
CA VAL A 24 -0.14 -50.80 -49.93
C VAL A 24 0.85 -49.94 -50.73
N TYR A 25 1.34 -50.45 -51.86
CA TYR A 25 2.22 -49.70 -52.75
C TYR A 25 1.53 -48.44 -53.28
N HIS A 26 0.31 -48.57 -53.82
CA HIS A 26 -0.45 -47.42 -54.34
C HIS A 26 -0.82 -46.44 -53.22
N PHE A 27 -1.19 -46.92 -52.03
CA PHE A 27 -1.53 -46.06 -50.89
C PHE A 27 -0.36 -45.18 -50.47
N ALA A 28 0.86 -45.72 -50.45
CA ALA A 28 2.05 -44.97 -50.07
C ALA A 28 2.61 -44.07 -51.18
N ASN A 29 2.57 -44.52 -52.44
CA ASN A 29 3.38 -43.92 -53.50
C ASN A 29 2.60 -43.06 -54.50
N ASP A 30 1.30 -43.30 -54.71
CA ASP A 30 0.55 -42.58 -55.73
C ASP A 30 0.56 -41.06 -55.49
N PRO A 31 0.57 -40.24 -56.56
CA PRO A 31 0.46 -38.80 -56.45
C PRO A 31 -0.96 -38.38 -56.00
N ALA A 32 -1.10 -37.20 -55.40
CA ALA A 32 -2.40 -36.70 -54.93
C ALA A 32 -3.45 -36.57 -56.06
N ALA A 33 -2.99 -36.31 -57.29
CA ALA A 33 -3.83 -36.16 -58.48
C ALA A 33 -4.31 -37.49 -59.10
N ASN A 34 -3.83 -38.65 -58.62
CA ASN A 34 -4.32 -39.94 -59.10
C ASN A 34 -5.76 -40.19 -58.68
N SER A 35 -6.48 -41.04 -59.41
CA SER A 35 -7.78 -41.52 -58.94
C SER A 35 -7.61 -42.36 -57.66
N PRO A 36 -8.56 -42.32 -56.71
CA PRO A 36 -8.54 -43.17 -55.52
C PRO A 36 -8.42 -44.66 -55.88
N ILE A 37 -7.72 -45.43 -55.04
CA ILE A 37 -7.37 -46.84 -55.27
C ILE A 37 -8.66 -47.67 -55.28
N PRO A 38 -9.03 -48.30 -56.40
CA PRO A 38 -10.27 -49.06 -56.49
C PRO A 38 -10.16 -50.34 -55.65
N THR A 39 -11.13 -50.59 -54.77
CA THR A 39 -11.29 -51.87 -54.06
C THR A 39 -12.72 -52.36 -54.18
N ASP A 40 -12.95 -53.65 -53.93
CA ASP A 40 -14.28 -54.26 -54.00
C ASP A 40 -15.29 -53.64 -53.02
N SER A 41 -14.80 -53.00 -51.94
CA SER A 41 -15.61 -52.28 -50.94
C SER A 41 -15.79 -50.79 -51.22
N GLY A 42 -15.30 -50.29 -52.36
CA GLY A 42 -15.26 -48.87 -52.72
C GLY A 42 -13.83 -48.33 -52.78
N SER A 43 -13.63 -47.21 -53.47
CA SER A 43 -12.28 -46.68 -53.64
C SER A 43 -11.74 -46.08 -52.34
N ILE A 44 -10.44 -46.28 -52.09
CA ILE A 44 -9.74 -45.76 -50.91
C ILE A 44 -8.80 -44.63 -51.38
N PRO A 45 -8.81 -43.45 -50.75
CA PRO A 45 -7.87 -42.38 -51.07
C PRO A 45 -6.44 -42.82 -50.74
N ASN A 46 -5.47 -42.42 -51.57
CA ASN A 46 -4.06 -42.63 -51.24
C ASN A 46 -3.60 -41.68 -50.11
N LEU A 47 -2.43 -41.94 -49.53
CA LEU A 47 -1.92 -41.18 -48.39
C LEU A 47 -1.87 -39.67 -48.67
N LYS A 48 -1.47 -39.27 -49.88
CA LYS A 48 -1.36 -37.84 -50.24
C LYS A 48 -2.73 -37.18 -50.36
N GLN A 49 -3.77 -37.92 -50.78
CA GLN A 49 -5.16 -37.45 -50.78
C GLN A 49 -5.72 -37.32 -49.36
N VAL A 50 -5.43 -38.28 -48.48
CA VAL A 50 -5.82 -38.20 -47.06
C VAL A 50 -5.16 -37.00 -46.39
N VAL A 51 -3.88 -36.75 -46.65
CA VAL A 51 -3.17 -35.58 -46.12
C VAL A 51 -3.78 -34.28 -46.65
N ALA A 52 -4.12 -34.20 -47.94
CA ALA A 52 -4.77 -33.02 -48.52
C ALA A 52 -6.15 -32.75 -47.90
N GLN A 53 -6.97 -33.79 -47.70
CA GLN A 53 -8.26 -33.67 -47.02
C GLN A 53 -8.11 -33.16 -45.59
N ILE A 54 -7.12 -33.66 -44.84
CA ILE A 54 -6.82 -33.20 -43.47
C ILE A 54 -6.39 -31.72 -43.47
N GLN A 55 -5.62 -31.30 -44.47
CA GLN A 55 -5.20 -29.90 -44.62
C GLN A 55 -6.38 -28.99 -44.95
N GLU A 56 -7.30 -29.44 -45.80
CA GLU A 56 -8.52 -28.69 -46.18
C GLU A 56 -9.50 -28.59 -44.99
N ASP A 57 -9.77 -29.70 -44.30
CA ASP A 57 -10.59 -29.74 -43.08
C ASP A 57 -9.96 -28.91 -41.94
N GLY A 58 -8.64 -28.88 -41.86
CA GLY A 58 -7.88 -28.07 -40.91
C GLY A 58 -7.98 -26.57 -41.24
N ALA A 59 -7.85 -26.20 -42.51
CA ALA A 59 -7.98 -24.81 -42.97
C ALA A 59 -9.38 -24.24 -42.71
N GLU A 60 -10.44 -25.05 -42.88
CA GLU A 60 -11.81 -24.61 -42.62
C GLU A 60 -12.11 -24.43 -41.12
N LYS A 61 -11.49 -25.24 -40.24
CA LYS A 61 -11.69 -25.20 -38.78
C LYS A 61 -10.77 -24.23 -38.02
N ILE A 62 -9.67 -23.76 -38.64
CA ILE A 62 -8.67 -22.84 -38.03
C ILE A 62 -8.97 -21.36 -38.34
N SER A 63 -10.12 -21.03 -38.94
CA SER A 63 -10.58 -19.64 -39.12
C SER A 63 -11.10 -19.02 -37.80
N ILE A 64 -10.24 -18.94 -36.78
CA ILE A 64 -10.52 -18.26 -35.51
C ILE A 64 -9.74 -16.94 -35.52
N ALA A 65 -10.43 -15.86 -35.88
CA ALA A 65 -10.01 -14.47 -35.82
C ALA A 65 -8.78 -14.07 -36.68
N THR A 66 -9.03 -13.60 -37.90
CA THR A 66 -8.02 -12.99 -38.78
C THR A 66 -7.49 -11.63 -38.30
N THR A 67 -8.06 -11.05 -37.23
CA THR A 67 -7.69 -9.72 -36.73
C THR A 67 -7.14 -9.79 -35.32
N ILE A 68 -5.90 -9.33 -35.16
CA ILE A 68 -5.22 -9.19 -33.87
C ILE A 68 -5.37 -7.73 -33.43
N TYR A 69 -5.85 -7.51 -32.22
CA TYR A 69 -6.06 -6.18 -31.66
C TYR A 69 -4.88 -5.76 -30.77
N GLN A 70 -4.55 -4.47 -30.79
CA GLN A 70 -3.47 -3.88 -29.97
C GLN A 70 -3.83 -3.80 -28.47
N SER A 71 -5.11 -3.88 -28.13
CA SER A 71 -5.58 -3.84 -26.75
C SER A 71 -6.92 -4.58 -26.58
N PRO A 72 -7.26 -5.01 -25.35
CA PRO A 72 -8.55 -5.64 -25.09
C PRO A 72 -9.75 -4.74 -25.42
N ALA A 73 -9.61 -3.42 -25.26
CA ALA A 73 -10.65 -2.45 -25.57
C ALA A 73 -10.95 -2.39 -27.08
N ALA A 74 -9.91 -2.42 -27.92
CA ALA A 74 -10.07 -2.42 -29.38
C ALA A 74 -10.74 -3.71 -29.88
N GLY A 75 -10.38 -4.86 -29.31
CA GLY A 75 -11.01 -6.13 -29.64
C GLY A 75 -12.45 -6.24 -29.17
N LEU A 76 -12.76 -5.73 -27.97
CA LEU A 76 -14.13 -5.69 -27.44
C LEU A 76 -15.07 -4.86 -28.32
N ALA A 77 -14.61 -3.71 -28.83
CA ALA A 77 -15.41 -2.83 -29.67
C ALA A 77 -15.74 -3.43 -31.05
N ALA A 78 -14.88 -4.30 -31.58
CA ALA A 78 -15.01 -4.88 -32.91
C ALA A 78 -15.60 -6.30 -32.91
N THR A 79 -15.78 -6.92 -31.74
CA THR A 79 -16.22 -8.31 -31.59
C THR A 79 -17.63 -8.37 -31.00
N ALA A 80 -18.55 -9.06 -31.66
CA ALA A 80 -19.91 -9.27 -31.16
C ALA A 80 -19.94 -10.00 -29.80
N ALA A 81 -21.05 -9.88 -29.07
CA ALA A 81 -21.23 -10.58 -27.80
C ALA A 81 -21.02 -12.11 -27.97
N ASP A 82 -20.37 -12.71 -26.99
CA ASP A 82 -19.86 -14.08 -26.96
C ASP A 82 -18.77 -14.44 -27.97
N GLY A 83 -18.35 -13.50 -28.82
CA GLY A 83 -17.24 -13.68 -29.75
C GLY A 83 -15.87 -13.73 -29.06
N ILE A 84 -14.95 -14.49 -29.66
CA ILE A 84 -13.56 -14.63 -29.24
C ILE A 84 -12.69 -13.71 -30.10
N PHE A 85 -11.72 -13.02 -29.48
CA PHE A 85 -10.75 -12.17 -30.18
C PHE A 85 -9.35 -12.29 -29.57
N LEU A 86 -8.34 -11.93 -30.37
CA LEU A 86 -6.92 -12.03 -30.01
C LEU A 86 -6.33 -10.65 -29.72
N VAL A 87 -5.53 -10.55 -28.66
CA VAL A 87 -4.83 -9.31 -28.27
C VAL A 87 -3.32 -9.55 -28.22
N GLN A 88 -2.56 -8.61 -28.78
CA GLN A 88 -1.09 -8.63 -28.77
C GLN A 88 -0.54 -8.59 -27.34
N SER A 89 0.35 -9.53 -26.99
CA SER A 89 1.06 -9.53 -25.70
C SER A 89 2.23 -8.55 -25.72
N ALA A 90 2.58 -8.02 -24.55
CA ALA A 90 3.75 -7.14 -24.35
C ALA A 90 5.07 -7.92 -24.23
N ASP A 91 5.00 -9.24 -24.05
CA ASP A 91 6.18 -10.10 -24.03
C ASP A 91 6.74 -10.27 -25.45
N ALA A 92 8.03 -10.00 -25.62
CA ALA A 92 8.71 -9.97 -26.93
C ALA A 92 8.70 -11.32 -27.68
N ASP A 93 8.37 -12.42 -26.99
CA ASP A 93 8.30 -13.76 -27.55
C ASP A 93 6.83 -14.17 -27.85
N THR A 94 6.22 -13.41 -28.77
CA THR A 94 5.20 -13.80 -29.76
C THR A 94 4.04 -14.77 -29.40
N ILE A 95 3.36 -14.53 -28.28
CA ILE A 95 2.09 -15.22 -27.92
C ILE A 95 0.93 -14.21 -27.84
N TYR A 96 -0.16 -14.44 -28.57
CA TYR A 96 -1.40 -13.66 -28.43
C TYR A 96 -2.22 -14.16 -27.22
N THR A 97 -2.88 -13.24 -26.52
CA THR A 97 -3.82 -13.61 -25.44
C THR A 97 -5.22 -13.74 -26.02
N VAL A 98 -5.96 -14.78 -25.61
CA VAL A 98 -7.32 -15.06 -26.10
C VAL A 98 -8.34 -14.44 -25.14
N TRP A 99 -9.17 -13.55 -25.66
CA TRP A 99 -10.21 -12.84 -24.92
C TRP A 99 -11.59 -13.19 -25.46
N LYS A 100 -12.60 -13.12 -24.61
CA LYS A 100 -14.01 -13.29 -24.97
C LYS A 100 -14.80 -12.03 -24.62
N ASN A 101 -15.66 -11.56 -25.52
CA ASN A 101 -16.65 -10.54 -25.19
C ASN A 101 -17.80 -11.21 -24.40
N GLN A 102 -17.75 -11.18 -23.09
CA GLN A 102 -18.82 -11.74 -22.24
C GLN A 102 -19.71 -10.59 -21.75
N ALA A 103 -20.92 -10.51 -22.32
CA ALA A 103 -21.92 -9.50 -21.97
C ALA A 103 -21.41 -8.04 -22.03
N GLY A 104 -20.55 -7.71 -23.01
CA GLY A 104 -20.00 -6.36 -23.17
C GLY A 104 -18.74 -6.09 -22.35
N ALA A 105 -18.19 -7.11 -21.68
CA ALA A 105 -16.90 -7.03 -21.00
C ALA A 105 -15.85 -7.92 -21.68
N ALA A 106 -14.64 -7.42 -21.82
CA ALA A 106 -13.50 -8.22 -22.27
C ALA A 106 -13.05 -9.12 -21.12
N VAL A 107 -13.27 -10.43 -21.24
CA VAL A 107 -12.84 -11.43 -20.26
C VAL A 107 -11.63 -12.20 -20.81
N ASN A 108 -10.51 -12.17 -20.10
CA ASN A 108 -9.34 -12.96 -20.43
C ASN A 108 -9.66 -14.44 -20.18
N THR A 109 -9.52 -15.28 -21.19
CA THR A 109 -9.85 -16.72 -21.07
C THR A 109 -8.76 -17.54 -20.39
N GLY A 110 -7.61 -16.93 -20.07
CA GLY A 110 -6.40 -17.62 -19.60
C GLY A 110 -5.68 -18.41 -20.69
N LYS A 111 -6.26 -18.50 -21.90
CA LYS A 111 -5.69 -19.21 -23.04
C LYS A 111 -4.78 -18.29 -23.85
N LYS A 112 -3.77 -18.92 -24.44
CA LYS A 112 -2.71 -18.29 -25.22
C LYS A 112 -2.72 -18.91 -26.61
N ALA A 113 -2.63 -18.08 -27.65
CA ALA A 113 -2.54 -18.51 -29.04
C ALA A 113 -1.15 -18.20 -29.58
N MET A 114 -0.55 -19.16 -30.28
CA MET A 114 0.77 -19.04 -30.86
C MET A 114 0.71 -18.10 -32.08
N SER A 115 1.71 -17.23 -32.26
CA SER A 115 1.75 -16.37 -33.45
C SER A 115 2.07 -17.16 -34.73
N SER A 116 1.69 -16.63 -35.89
CA SER A 116 2.10 -17.19 -37.19
C SER A 116 3.62 -17.28 -37.32
N GLN A 117 4.35 -16.32 -36.75
CA GLN A 117 5.82 -16.32 -36.72
C GLN A 117 6.36 -17.47 -35.87
N ALA A 118 5.78 -17.72 -34.69
CA ALA A 118 6.21 -18.82 -33.81
C ALA A 118 5.88 -20.19 -34.41
N VAL A 119 4.74 -20.33 -35.11
CA VAL A 119 4.40 -21.54 -35.86
C VAL A 119 5.39 -21.74 -37.02
N GLN A 120 5.75 -20.68 -37.75
CA GLN A 120 6.74 -20.75 -38.82
C GLN A 120 8.13 -21.13 -38.29
N THR A 121 8.57 -20.54 -37.18
CA THR A 121 9.85 -20.90 -36.54
C THR A 121 9.87 -22.35 -36.06
N ALA A 122 8.76 -22.86 -35.52
CA ALA A 122 8.65 -24.27 -35.15
C ALA A 122 8.68 -25.20 -36.37
N LEU A 123 8.06 -24.78 -37.48
CA LEU A 123 8.08 -25.51 -38.75
C LEU A 123 9.48 -25.52 -39.36
N ASP A 124 10.18 -24.38 -39.36
CA ASP A 124 11.55 -24.25 -39.86
C ASP A 124 12.51 -25.12 -39.04
N ALA A 125 12.43 -25.07 -37.71
CA ALA A 125 13.22 -25.93 -36.82
C ALA A 125 12.92 -27.42 -37.01
N SER A 126 11.66 -27.79 -37.25
CA SER A 126 11.28 -29.16 -37.56
C SER A 126 11.83 -29.63 -38.91
N ASN A 127 11.81 -28.76 -39.93
CA ASN A 127 12.36 -29.06 -41.25
C ASN A 127 13.89 -29.16 -41.22
N GLU A 128 14.57 -28.29 -40.48
CA GLU A 128 16.02 -28.38 -40.24
C GLU A 128 16.38 -29.68 -39.51
N ALA A 129 15.61 -30.08 -38.49
CA ALA A 129 15.81 -31.33 -37.79
C ALA A 129 15.57 -32.55 -38.70
N ALA A 130 14.52 -32.51 -39.54
CA ALA A 130 14.25 -33.55 -40.51
C ALA A 130 15.38 -33.66 -41.55
N GLN A 131 15.86 -32.54 -42.09
CA GLN A 131 16.98 -32.51 -43.03
C GLN A 131 18.28 -32.98 -42.37
N ALA A 132 18.53 -32.62 -41.11
CA ALA A 132 19.68 -33.10 -40.37
C ALA A 132 19.61 -34.61 -40.12
N ALA A 133 18.42 -35.15 -39.85
CA ALA A 133 18.20 -36.59 -39.71
C ALA A 133 18.37 -37.33 -41.04
N GLU A 134 17.87 -36.78 -42.15
CA GLU A 134 18.07 -37.32 -43.50
C GLU A 134 19.57 -37.31 -43.87
N ASN A 135 20.26 -36.18 -43.67
CA ASN A 135 21.70 -36.06 -43.88
C ASN A 135 22.47 -37.05 -42.99
N ALA A 136 22.06 -37.23 -41.74
CA ALA A 136 22.68 -38.20 -40.83
C ALA A 136 22.43 -39.64 -41.28
N ALA A 137 21.25 -39.96 -41.82
CA ALA A 137 20.91 -41.26 -42.37
C ALA A 137 21.70 -41.55 -43.66
N ASP A 138 21.87 -40.56 -44.53
CA ASP A 138 22.71 -40.65 -45.73
C ASP A 138 24.18 -40.83 -45.37
N ILE A 139 24.68 -40.05 -44.40
CA ILE A 139 26.04 -40.19 -43.86
C ILE A 139 26.22 -41.56 -43.21
N ALA A 140 25.23 -42.06 -42.46
CA ALA A 140 25.28 -43.38 -41.85
C ALA A 140 25.30 -44.48 -42.91
N THR A 141 24.43 -44.38 -43.93
CA THR A 141 24.35 -45.31 -45.06
C THR A 141 25.65 -45.33 -45.87
N ALA A 142 26.21 -44.15 -46.16
CA ALA A 142 27.50 -44.01 -46.83
C ALA A 142 28.66 -44.54 -45.98
N ARG A 143 28.63 -44.34 -44.66
CA ARG A 143 29.62 -44.89 -43.72
C ARG A 143 29.55 -46.41 -43.66
N THR A 144 28.36 -47.00 -43.60
CA THR A 144 28.20 -48.46 -43.53
C THR A 144 28.40 -49.14 -44.88
N ALA A 145 28.17 -48.47 -46.00
CA ALA A 145 28.39 -49.02 -47.34
C ALA A 145 29.88 -49.36 -47.62
N GLY A 146 30.80 -48.75 -46.88
CA GLY A 146 32.22 -49.07 -46.93
C GLY A 146 32.65 -50.20 -46.00
N PHE A 147 31.77 -50.75 -45.13
CA PHE A 147 32.10 -51.92 -44.30
C PHE A 147 31.42 -53.16 -44.88
N LEU A 148 32.20 -53.96 -45.59
CA LEU A 148 31.77 -55.21 -46.18
C LEU A 148 31.74 -56.32 -45.13
N GLY A 149 30.89 -57.32 -45.36
CA GLY A 149 30.84 -58.54 -44.57
C GLY A 149 32.22 -59.20 -44.45
N SER A 150 32.46 -59.84 -43.31
CA SER A 150 33.69 -60.61 -43.10
C SER A 150 33.78 -61.75 -44.12
N ALA A 151 34.94 -61.90 -44.76
CA ALA A 151 35.16 -62.91 -45.80
C ALA A 151 36.52 -63.57 -45.61
N SER A 152 36.72 -64.78 -46.14
CA SER A 152 38.02 -65.47 -46.11
C SER A 152 38.93 -65.07 -47.29
N GLU A 153 38.34 -64.46 -48.32
CA GLU A 153 39.02 -63.99 -49.54
C GLU A 153 38.61 -62.53 -49.81
N PRO A 154 39.44 -61.74 -50.52
CA PRO A 154 39.12 -60.35 -50.80
C PRO A 154 37.83 -60.20 -51.64
N PRO A 155 36.84 -59.42 -51.17
CA PRO A 155 35.66 -59.11 -51.96
C PRO A 155 36.05 -58.42 -53.27
N THR A 156 35.33 -58.71 -54.36
CA THR A 156 35.53 -58.08 -55.67
C THR A 156 34.47 -57.02 -55.99
N VAL A 157 33.37 -57.01 -55.23
CA VAL A 157 32.28 -56.03 -55.25
C VAL A 157 31.82 -55.79 -53.81
N ARG A 158 31.07 -54.71 -53.58
CA ARG A 158 30.42 -54.45 -52.30
C ARG A 158 29.24 -55.41 -52.07
N ASP A 159 28.77 -55.52 -50.83
CA ASP A 159 27.65 -56.42 -50.45
C ASP A 159 26.32 -56.08 -51.16
N ASN A 160 26.19 -54.86 -51.69
CA ASN A 160 25.04 -54.42 -52.50
C ASN A 160 25.24 -54.60 -54.02
N GLY A 161 26.32 -55.27 -54.45
CA GLY A 161 26.63 -55.55 -55.86
C GLY A 161 27.29 -54.41 -56.65
N LEU A 162 27.53 -53.25 -56.03
CA LEU A 162 28.25 -52.13 -56.67
C LEU A 162 29.78 -52.38 -56.69
N PRO A 163 30.52 -51.74 -57.62
CA PRO A 163 31.98 -51.79 -57.63
C PRO A 163 32.59 -51.27 -56.31
N LEU A 164 33.72 -51.85 -55.92
CA LEU A 164 34.51 -51.40 -54.77
C LEU A 164 34.97 -49.94 -54.97
N GLN A 165 34.99 -49.16 -53.90
CA GLN A 165 35.56 -47.82 -53.90
C GLN A 165 36.70 -47.71 -52.90
N PHE A 166 37.55 -46.72 -53.12
CA PHE A 166 38.61 -46.34 -52.19
C PHE A 166 38.08 -46.13 -50.78
N GLY A 167 38.67 -46.84 -49.82
CA GLY A 167 38.30 -46.76 -48.41
C GLY A 167 37.32 -47.83 -47.94
N ASP A 168 36.81 -48.69 -48.82
CA ASP A 168 36.04 -49.89 -48.43
C ASP A 168 36.89 -50.78 -47.53
N ARG A 169 36.26 -51.48 -46.59
CA ARG A 169 36.90 -52.29 -45.55
C ARG A 169 36.21 -53.63 -45.44
N TYR A 170 36.97 -54.68 -45.21
CA TYR A 170 36.43 -55.96 -44.81
C TYR A 170 37.38 -56.63 -43.81
N PHE A 171 36.83 -57.47 -42.95
CA PHE A 171 37.63 -58.30 -42.06
C PHE A 171 37.97 -59.61 -42.76
N ASN A 172 39.25 -59.86 -43.02
CA ASN A 172 39.69 -61.15 -43.53
C ASN A 172 39.74 -62.16 -42.38
N THR A 173 38.88 -63.17 -42.47
CA THR A 173 38.72 -64.18 -41.41
C THR A 173 39.87 -65.19 -41.33
N ASN A 174 40.64 -65.39 -42.41
CA ASN A 174 41.83 -66.24 -42.42
C ASN A 174 43.03 -65.53 -41.79
N ASP A 175 43.24 -64.27 -42.16
CA ASP A 175 44.38 -63.46 -41.71
C ASP A 175 44.16 -62.84 -40.33
N GLN A 176 42.90 -62.85 -39.84
CA GLN A 176 42.45 -62.11 -38.65
C GLN A 176 42.81 -60.62 -38.66
N ALA A 177 42.76 -60.00 -39.84
CA ALA A 177 43.10 -58.60 -40.03
C ALA A 177 42.03 -57.85 -40.83
N GLU A 178 41.82 -56.57 -40.49
CA GLU A 178 41.01 -55.67 -41.31
C GLU A 178 41.84 -55.20 -42.50
N TYR A 179 41.26 -55.27 -43.70
CA TYR A 179 41.83 -54.74 -44.93
C TYR A 179 41.02 -53.55 -45.42
N ILE A 180 41.67 -52.59 -46.06
CA ILE A 180 41.08 -51.40 -46.69
C ILE A 180 41.45 -51.34 -48.18
N TYR A 181 40.48 -51.06 -49.05
CA TYR A 181 40.66 -51.00 -50.50
C TYR A 181 41.26 -49.64 -50.90
N LYS A 182 42.45 -49.66 -51.53
CA LYS A 182 43.18 -48.48 -52.03
C LYS A 182 43.44 -48.63 -53.53
N SER A 183 44.26 -47.74 -54.13
CA SER A 183 44.49 -47.66 -55.59
C SER A 183 45.17 -48.90 -56.17
N GLY A 184 45.85 -49.66 -55.31
CA GLY A 184 46.48 -50.93 -55.67
C GLY A 184 45.69 -52.17 -55.26
N GLY A 185 44.43 -52.03 -54.81
CA GLY A 185 43.62 -53.12 -54.27
C GLY A 185 43.56 -53.13 -52.74
N TRP A 186 43.24 -54.29 -52.15
CA TRP A 186 43.11 -54.48 -50.71
C TRP A 186 44.48 -54.45 -50.01
N LEU A 187 44.62 -53.61 -48.99
CA LEU A 187 45.82 -53.48 -48.15
C LEU A 187 45.43 -53.57 -46.67
N ILE A 188 46.29 -54.12 -45.82
CA ILE A 188 46.03 -54.25 -44.38
C ILE A 188 45.83 -52.86 -43.74
N ASN A 189 44.82 -52.72 -42.89
CA ASN A 189 44.49 -51.47 -42.20
C ASN A 189 45.17 -51.45 -40.82
N ASP A 190 46.43 -51.02 -40.79
CA ASP A 190 47.25 -51.01 -39.58
C ASP A 190 46.78 -49.91 -38.62
N SER A 191 46.04 -50.29 -37.57
CA SER A 191 45.42 -49.38 -36.59
C SER A 191 46.41 -48.65 -35.67
N GLN A 192 47.71 -48.95 -35.74
CA GLN A 192 48.75 -48.38 -34.89
C GLN A 192 49.00 -46.88 -35.15
N GLU A 193 48.91 -46.41 -36.39
CA GLU A 193 49.15 -45.00 -36.76
C GLU A 193 48.03 -44.05 -36.25
N ALA A 194 46.82 -44.59 -36.05
CA ALA A 194 45.71 -43.87 -35.43
C ALA A 194 45.89 -43.75 -33.91
N VAL A 195 46.43 -44.79 -33.26
CA VAL A 195 46.75 -44.77 -31.82
C VAL A 195 47.88 -43.78 -31.52
N ASP A 196 48.90 -43.73 -32.38
CA ASP A 196 50.02 -42.78 -32.24
C ASP A 196 49.56 -41.32 -32.45
N ASN A 197 48.57 -41.08 -33.32
CA ASN A 197 47.96 -39.76 -33.51
C ASN A 197 47.14 -39.28 -32.30
N PHE A 198 46.52 -40.18 -31.53
CA PHE A 198 45.84 -39.84 -30.28
C PHE A 198 46.81 -39.59 -29.11
N GLN A 199 48.05 -40.09 -29.18
CA GLN A 199 49.07 -39.87 -28.14
C GLN A 199 49.91 -38.60 -28.35
N ASN A 200 49.65 -37.82 -29.40
CA ASN A 200 50.43 -36.63 -29.72
C ASN A 200 50.24 -35.51 -28.67
N ARG A 201 51.20 -35.39 -27.74
CA ARG A 201 51.21 -34.40 -26.65
C ARG A 201 51.44 -32.95 -27.09
N THR A 202 51.67 -32.70 -28.38
CA THR A 202 52.00 -31.37 -28.92
C THR A 202 50.89 -30.72 -29.75
N ASP A 203 49.80 -31.45 -30.03
CA ASP A 203 48.66 -30.96 -30.83
C ASP A 203 47.45 -30.63 -29.93
N PRO A 204 47.10 -29.34 -29.73
CA PRO A 204 46.02 -28.90 -28.84
C PRO A 204 44.61 -29.31 -29.30
N GLN A 205 44.42 -29.81 -30.53
CA GLN A 205 43.10 -30.26 -31.02
C GLN A 205 42.85 -31.76 -30.83
N LYS A 206 43.87 -32.54 -30.42
CA LYS A 206 43.81 -34.02 -30.43
C LYS A 206 43.85 -34.70 -29.06
N GLY A 207 43.58 -33.94 -27.99
CA GLY A 207 42.99 -34.49 -26.76
C GLY A 207 43.92 -35.07 -25.68
N ALA A 208 45.25 -34.87 -25.77
CA ALA A 208 46.17 -35.36 -24.73
C ALA A 208 46.81 -34.25 -23.86
N SER A 209 46.59 -32.98 -24.17
CA SER A 209 47.13 -31.91 -23.33
C SER A 209 46.06 -31.43 -22.37
N LEU A 210 46.46 -31.41 -21.11
CA LEU A 210 45.89 -30.63 -20.03
C LEU A 210 45.85 -29.14 -20.45
N LEU A 211 45.10 -28.75 -21.48
CA LEU A 211 44.85 -27.38 -21.92
C LEU A 211 43.34 -27.11 -21.83
N GLY A 212 42.95 -26.13 -21.04
CA GLY A 212 41.58 -25.67 -20.93
C GLY A 212 41.16 -24.77 -22.09
N TRP A 213 39.89 -24.36 -22.08
CA TRP A 213 39.22 -23.72 -23.22
C TRP A 213 39.83 -22.36 -23.65
N ASP A 214 40.64 -21.72 -22.81
CA ASP A 214 41.33 -20.46 -23.09
C ASP A 214 42.79 -20.64 -23.55
N GLY A 215 43.22 -21.89 -23.76
CA GLY A 215 44.60 -22.23 -24.13
C GLY A 215 45.57 -22.28 -22.95
N GLY A 216 45.16 -21.95 -21.72
CA GLY A 216 45.90 -22.25 -20.49
C GLY A 216 45.79 -23.74 -20.13
N SER A 217 46.51 -24.23 -19.12
CA SER A 217 46.43 -25.65 -18.74
C SER A 217 45.11 -26.04 -18.07
N VAL A 218 44.65 -27.30 -18.16
CA VAL A 218 43.51 -27.84 -17.38
C VAL A 218 43.76 -27.69 -15.89
N GLY A 219 45.02 -27.75 -15.45
CA GLY A 219 45.41 -27.41 -14.09
C GLY A 219 45.14 -25.93 -13.76
N GLU A 220 45.54 -25.00 -14.64
CA GLU A 220 45.23 -23.57 -14.50
C GLU A 220 43.73 -23.28 -14.54
N GLN A 221 42.97 -24.03 -15.33
CA GLN A 221 41.51 -23.87 -15.41
C GLN A 221 40.76 -24.47 -14.23
N LEU A 222 41.15 -25.67 -13.77
CA LEU A 222 40.73 -26.19 -12.48
C LEU A 222 41.15 -25.24 -11.35
N ASN A 223 42.21 -24.45 -11.56
CA ASN A 223 42.66 -23.45 -10.60
C ASN A 223 41.79 -22.17 -10.54
N LEU A 224 40.86 -21.99 -11.47
CA LEU A 224 40.01 -20.78 -11.56
C LEU A 224 38.66 -20.92 -10.85
N SER A 225 38.29 -22.08 -10.31
CA SER A 225 37.15 -22.19 -9.39
C SER A 225 37.21 -23.44 -8.52
N LYS A 226 37.47 -23.27 -7.22
CA LYS A 226 37.25 -24.33 -6.23
C LYS A 226 36.01 -24.06 -5.41
N ASN A 227 35.13 -25.06 -5.32
CA ASN A 227 34.07 -25.08 -4.33
C ASN A 227 34.68 -25.36 -2.95
N VAL A 228 34.42 -24.49 -1.99
CA VAL A 228 34.82 -24.65 -0.59
C VAL A 228 33.57 -24.71 0.30
N PRO A 229 33.53 -25.61 1.29
CA PRO A 229 32.30 -25.86 2.04
C PRO A 229 31.96 -24.79 3.08
N SER A 230 32.88 -23.90 3.46
CA SER A 230 32.64 -22.89 4.50
C SER A 230 33.69 -21.78 4.52
N TYR A 231 33.45 -20.71 5.29
CA TYR A 231 34.47 -19.71 5.59
C TYR A 231 35.69 -20.29 6.28
N ASN A 232 35.53 -21.26 7.19
CA ASN A 232 36.67 -21.90 7.87
C ASN A 232 37.57 -22.64 6.87
N ALA A 233 36.97 -23.36 5.91
CA ALA A 233 37.72 -24.01 4.85
C ALA A 233 38.44 -23.00 3.93
N LEU A 234 37.82 -21.85 3.68
CA LEU A 234 38.45 -20.77 2.90
C LEU A 234 39.60 -20.09 3.67
N ARG A 235 39.42 -19.79 4.96
CA ARG A 235 40.48 -19.20 5.82
C ARG A 235 41.67 -20.15 6.01
N ALA A 236 41.44 -21.45 6.02
CA ALA A 236 42.50 -22.46 6.11
C ALA A 236 43.23 -22.69 4.76
N TYR A 237 42.73 -22.11 3.67
CA TYR A 237 43.30 -22.34 2.35
C TYR A 237 44.66 -21.65 2.16
N SER A 238 45.68 -22.44 1.83
CA SER A 238 47.07 -21.96 1.60
C SER A 238 47.61 -22.21 0.18
N GLY A 239 46.83 -22.84 -0.70
CA GLY A 239 47.29 -23.20 -2.04
C GLY A 239 47.30 -22.04 -3.06
N PRO A 240 47.58 -22.33 -4.34
CA PRO A 240 47.79 -21.32 -5.38
C PRO A 240 46.51 -20.73 -6.01
N LEU A 241 45.33 -21.29 -5.73
CA LEU A 241 44.06 -20.86 -6.32
C LEU A 241 43.75 -19.40 -5.99
N THR A 242 43.17 -18.68 -6.95
CA THR A 242 42.85 -17.25 -6.81
C THR A 242 41.34 -16.95 -6.77
N LYS A 243 40.50 -17.91 -7.16
CA LYS A 243 39.04 -17.77 -7.18
C LYS A 243 38.37 -18.97 -6.51
N PHE A 244 37.36 -18.67 -5.70
CA PHE A 244 36.67 -19.65 -4.86
C PHE A 244 35.17 -19.43 -4.95
N ARG A 245 34.40 -20.50 -4.77
CA ARG A 245 32.96 -20.43 -4.56
C ARG A 245 32.64 -21.13 -3.24
N ILE A 246 31.98 -20.42 -2.33
CA ILE A 246 31.41 -21.04 -1.14
C ILE A 246 30.07 -21.66 -1.52
N VAL A 247 29.84 -22.88 -1.03
CA VAL A 247 28.62 -23.66 -1.28
C VAL A 247 27.82 -23.98 -0.02
N ALA A 248 28.25 -23.48 1.14
CA ALA A 248 27.44 -23.58 2.35
C ALA A 248 26.19 -22.71 2.24
N ASP A 249 25.07 -23.29 2.66
CA ASP A 249 23.76 -22.64 2.70
C ASP A 249 23.81 -21.31 3.48
N GLY A 250 23.21 -20.28 2.90
CA GLY A 250 23.19 -18.91 3.43
C GLY A 250 24.52 -18.14 3.31
N MET A 251 25.62 -18.78 2.91
CA MET A 251 26.94 -18.16 2.75
C MET A 251 27.46 -18.28 1.31
N GLU A 252 26.66 -18.75 0.37
CA GLU A 252 27.10 -19.00 -0.99
C GLU A 252 27.60 -17.74 -1.67
N GLY A 253 28.60 -17.90 -2.52
CA GLY A 253 29.11 -16.81 -3.35
C GLY A 253 30.57 -16.97 -3.74
N SER A 254 30.99 -16.11 -4.65
CA SER A 254 32.34 -16.14 -5.21
C SER A 254 33.29 -15.22 -4.45
N PHE A 255 34.54 -15.63 -4.30
CA PHE A 255 35.61 -14.88 -3.63
C PHE A 255 36.86 -14.82 -4.49
N VAL A 256 37.57 -13.69 -4.43
CA VAL A 256 38.88 -13.49 -5.05
C VAL A 256 39.93 -13.38 -3.96
N LYS A 257 40.96 -14.23 -4.02
CA LYS A 257 42.14 -14.16 -3.14
C LYS A 257 43.06 -13.04 -3.60
N LYS A 258 43.53 -12.23 -2.66
CA LYS A 258 44.50 -11.15 -2.85
C LYS A 258 45.63 -11.29 -1.84
N ALA A 259 46.79 -10.70 -2.13
CA ALA A 259 47.82 -10.50 -1.12
C ALA A 259 47.24 -9.63 0.01
N PHE A 260 47.56 -9.97 1.25
CA PHE A 260 47.11 -9.19 2.40
C PHE A 260 47.64 -7.75 2.29
N ALA A 261 46.74 -6.77 2.41
CA ALA A 261 47.08 -5.37 2.48
C ALA A 261 46.95 -4.86 3.92
N SER A 262 47.82 -3.92 4.32
CA SER A 262 47.67 -3.24 5.62
C SER A 262 46.30 -2.56 5.69
N GLY A 263 45.47 -2.95 6.66
CA GLY A 263 44.08 -2.50 6.81
C GLY A 263 43.02 -3.52 6.39
N ASP A 264 43.40 -4.66 5.80
CA ASP A 264 42.47 -5.78 5.62
C ASP A 264 42.07 -6.32 7.00
N VAL A 265 40.79 -6.17 7.36
CA VAL A 265 40.22 -6.69 8.62
C VAL A 265 39.14 -7.69 8.26
N ASP A 266 39.28 -8.93 8.76
CA ASP A 266 38.25 -9.96 8.61
C ASP A 266 36.94 -9.46 9.22
N ASN A 267 35.92 -9.31 8.37
CA ASN A 267 34.61 -8.81 8.78
C ASN A 267 33.57 -9.93 8.82
N GLY A 268 33.99 -11.18 8.65
CA GLY A 268 33.13 -12.35 8.72
C GLY A 268 32.25 -12.61 7.51
N GLY A 269 32.28 -11.79 6.45
CA GLY A 269 31.37 -11.97 5.31
C GLY A 269 31.87 -11.50 3.93
N THR A 270 32.15 -10.19 3.77
CA THR A 270 32.60 -9.63 2.47
C THR A 270 34.11 -9.60 2.33
N LEU A 271 34.85 -9.59 3.44
CA LEU A 271 36.30 -9.72 3.49
C LEU A 271 36.67 -10.72 4.57
N LEU A 272 37.41 -11.75 4.19
CA LEU A 272 37.93 -12.78 5.09
C LEU A 272 39.46 -12.76 5.03
N VAL A 273 40.12 -12.97 6.16
CA VAL A 273 41.59 -13.02 6.21
C VAL A 273 42.02 -14.47 6.42
N SER A 274 43.06 -14.92 5.71
CA SER A 274 43.57 -16.28 5.89
C SER A 274 44.10 -16.48 7.32
N THR A 275 44.07 -17.72 7.82
CA THR A 275 44.56 -18.05 9.17
C THR A 275 46.04 -17.67 9.36
N SER A 276 46.81 -17.71 8.28
CA SER A 276 48.22 -17.27 8.25
C SER A 276 48.42 -15.75 8.22
N GLY A 277 47.37 -14.96 7.97
CA GLY A 277 47.48 -13.52 7.71
C GLY A 277 48.14 -13.15 6.38
N ALA A 278 48.47 -14.12 5.52
CA ALA A 278 49.20 -13.87 4.27
C ALA A 278 48.30 -13.35 3.13
N TYR A 279 47.00 -13.62 3.19
CA TYR A 279 46.05 -13.30 2.12
C TYR A 279 44.72 -12.79 2.68
N SER A 280 44.01 -12.03 1.86
CA SER A 280 42.60 -11.70 2.06
C SER A 280 41.75 -12.28 0.93
N PHE A 281 40.53 -12.67 1.25
CA PHE A 281 39.53 -13.17 0.32
C PHE A 281 38.39 -12.15 0.24
N HIS A 282 38.23 -11.55 -0.93
CA HIS A 282 37.26 -10.50 -1.18
C HIS A 282 36.05 -11.10 -1.89
N ARG A 283 34.87 -11.01 -1.28
CA ARG A 283 33.62 -11.47 -1.90
C ARG A 283 33.33 -10.65 -3.15
N VAL A 284 32.95 -11.31 -4.23
CA VAL A 284 32.40 -10.67 -5.42
C VAL A 284 30.93 -10.37 -5.14
N VAL A 285 30.65 -9.13 -4.75
CA VAL A 285 29.29 -8.69 -4.38
C VAL A 285 28.57 -8.17 -5.61
N SER A 286 27.38 -8.72 -5.88
CA SER A 286 26.40 -8.20 -6.83
C SER A 286 25.03 -8.23 -6.16
N GLY A 287 24.28 -7.12 -6.23
CA GLY A 287 22.97 -7.00 -5.59
C GLY A 287 23.03 -6.67 -4.09
N LYS A 288 22.13 -7.29 -3.30
CA LYS A 288 21.97 -7.04 -1.86
C LYS A 288 23.08 -7.72 -1.04
N ILE A 289 23.42 -7.15 0.12
CA ILE A 289 24.33 -7.74 1.10
C ILE A 289 23.49 -8.48 2.14
N SER A 290 23.60 -9.81 2.18
CA SER A 290 22.79 -10.64 3.08
C SER A 290 23.36 -10.68 4.50
N SER A 291 22.51 -10.61 5.52
CA SER A 291 22.88 -10.83 6.92
C SER A 291 23.44 -12.24 7.19
N ARG A 292 23.00 -13.26 6.44
CA ARG A 292 23.51 -14.64 6.58
C ARG A 292 25.01 -14.76 6.26
N TRP A 293 25.52 -13.87 5.40
CA TRP A 293 26.94 -13.83 5.10
C TRP A 293 27.80 -13.50 6.31
N PHE A 294 27.21 -12.94 7.38
CA PHE A 294 27.89 -12.51 8.59
C PHE A 294 27.54 -13.41 9.79
N GLY A 295 26.93 -14.57 9.54
CA GLY A 295 26.62 -15.56 10.57
C GLY A 295 25.24 -15.42 11.22
N ALA A 296 24.33 -14.62 10.65
CA ALA A 296 22.95 -14.59 11.12
C ALA A 296 22.29 -15.96 10.90
N VAL A 297 21.73 -16.53 11.97
CA VAL A 297 21.11 -17.86 11.97
C VAL A 297 19.66 -17.76 11.48
N LEU A 298 18.92 -16.75 11.96
CA LEU A 298 17.53 -16.47 11.57
C LEU A 298 16.62 -17.66 11.87
N ASP A 299 16.72 -18.20 13.08
CA ASP A 299 15.91 -19.32 13.59
C ASP A 299 14.79 -18.87 14.55
N GLY A 300 14.57 -17.56 14.69
CA GLY A 300 13.59 -16.98 15.62
C GLY A 300 13.94 -17.12 17.11
N ILE A 301 15.15 -17.61 17.45
CA ILE A 301 15.58 -17.87 18.83
C ILE A 301 16.94 -17.22 19.10
N THR A 302 17.90 -17.46 18.22
CA THR A 302 19.26 -16.95 18.29
C THR A 302 19.27 -15.43 18.12
N ASP A 303 20.06 -14.75 18.95
CA ASP A 303 20.25 -13.31 18.85
C ASP A 303 21.18 -12.96 17.68
N ASP A 304 20.59 -12.50 16.59
CA ASP A 304 21.26 -12.15 15.34
C ASP A 304 21.78 -10.70 15.31
N SER A 305 21.68 -9.96 16.42
CA SER A 305 22.02 -8.53 16.48
C SER A 305 23.44 -8.24 15.98
N SER A 306 24.43 -9.04 16.41
CA SER A 306 25.84 -8.83 16.05
C SER A 306 26.11 -9.11 14.57
N ALA A 307 25.53 -10.18 14.01
CA ALA A 307 25.68 -10.56 12.61
C ALA A 307 25.02 -9.53 11.67
N ILE A 308 23.81 -9.08 12.00
CA ILE A 308 23.11 -8.05 11.21
C ILE A 308 23.85 -6.71 11.29
N GLN A 309 24.35 -6.32 12.47
CA GLN A 309 25.16 -5.12 12.60
C GLN A 309 26.45 -5.21 11.79
N ALA A 310 27.11 -6.38 11.75
CA ALA A 310 28.29 -6.60 10.92
C ALA A 310 27.99 -6.42 9.42
N ALA A 311 26.82 -6.90 8.96
CA ALA A 311 26.36 -6.67 7.58
C ALA A 311 26.17 -5.18 7.28
N ILE A 312 25.51 -4.45 8.18
CA ILE A 312 25.35 -2.98 8.08
C ILE A 312 26.72 -2.31 8.02
N ASN A 313 27.65 -2.66 8.90
CA ASN A 313 28.98 -2.08 8.99
C ASN A 313 29.84 -2.37 7.75
N ALA A 314 29.71 -3.55 7.15
CA ALA A 314 30.45 -3.93 5.95
C ALA A 314 29.87 -3.33 4.64
N ALA A 315 28.60 -2.93 4.64
CA ALA A 315 27.92 -2.43 3.46
C ALA A 315 28.48 -1.08 2.94
N PRO A 316 28.86 -0.95 1.66
CA PRO A 316 29.22 0.35 1.09
C PRO A 316 28.07 1.35 1.17
N ALA A 317 28.37 2.65 1.29
CA ALA A 317 27.33 3.68 1.20
C ALA A 317 26.60 3.61 -0.17
N GLY A 318 25.28 3.73 -0.15
CA GLY A 318 24.38 3.57 -1.29
C GLY A 318 23.95 2.13 -1.56
N SER A 319 24.56 1.13 -0.89
CA SER A 319 24.17 -0.28 -1.08
C SER A 319 22.94 -0.67 -0.27
N THR A 320 22.45 -1.89 -0.51
CA THR A 320 21.30 -2.46 0.19
C THR A 320 21.75 -3.65 1.05
N VAL A 321 21.37 -3.64 2.32
CA VAL A 321 21.49 -4.75 3.25
C VAL A 321 20.15 -5.45 3.37
N GLU A 322 20.18 -6.76 3.21
CA GLU A 322 19.03 -7.64 3.36
C GLU A 322 19.13 -8.39 4.69
N ILE A 323 18.12 -8.22 5.55
CA ILE A 323 17.86 -9.18 6.62
C ILE A 323 17.16 -10.34 5.93
N ALA A 324 17.90 -11.43 5.69
CA ALA A 324 17.43 -12.51 4.82
C ALA A 324 16.11 -13.10 5.32
N PRO A 325 15.22 -13.54 4.41
CA PRO A 325 13.97 -14.16 4.81
C PRO A 325 14.22 -15.46 5.59
N SER A 326 13.36 -15.70 6.57
CA SER A 326 13.28 -16.97 7.28
C SER A 326 11.86 -17.21 7.75
N ALA A 327 11.36 -18.43 7.54
CA ALA A 327 10.07 -18.84 8.07
C ALA A 327 10.04 -18.85 9.60
N ALA A 328 11.19 -19.09 10.25
CA ALA A 328 11.31 -19.07 11.70
C ALA A 328 11.42 -17.65 12.28
N GLY A 329 11.74 -16.66 11.44
CA GLY A 329 11.93 -15.27 11.84
C GLY A 329 13.36 -14.94 12.29
N CYS A 330 13.54 -13.73 12.83
CA CYS A 330 14.81 -13.18 13.27
C CYS A 330 14.64 -12.56 14.66
N VAL A 331 15.61 -12.75 15.57
CA VAL A 331 15.64 -12.03 16.85
C VAL A 331 16.82 -11.08 16.85
N ALA A 332 16.55 -9.78 17.00
CA ALA A 332 17.60 -8.76 17.05
C ALA A 332 17.16 -7.52 17.84
N SER A 333 18.12 -6.69 18.25
CA SER A 333 17.88 -5.35 18.80
C SER A 333 19.14 -4.50 18.71
N GLY A 334 19.00 -3.19 18.89
CA GLY A 334 20.13 -2.26 18.96
C GLY A 334 20.88 -2.10 17.64
N LEU A 335 20.23 -2.36 16.50
CA LEU A 335 20.84 -2.16 15.19
C LEU A 335 20.99 -0.65 14.93
N VAL A 336 22.17 -0.20 14.53
CA VAL A 336 22.47 1.21 14.24
C VAL A 336 22.88 1.37 12.79
N VAL A 337 22.13 2.20 12.07
CA VAL A 337 22.44 2.64 10.71
C VAL A 337 22.87 4.11 10.76
N ASN A 338 24.17 4.35 10.66
CA ASN A 338 24.79 5.68 10.72
C ASN A 338 25.47 6.10 9.41
N LYS A 339 25.18 5.38 8.32
CA LYS A 339 25.62 5.68 6.96
C LYS A 339 24.50 5.37 5.99
N LYS A 340 24.55 5.97 4.79
CA LYS A 340 23.54 5.80 3.75
C LYS A 340 23.52 4.35 3.26
N VAL A 341 22.75 3.48 3.89
CA VAL A 341 22.52 2.10 3.49
C VAL A 341 21.01 1.87 3.48
N HIS A 342 20.54 1.11 2.50
CA HIS A 342 19.14 0.73 2.41
C HIS A 342 18.92 -0.59 3.16
N ILE A 343 17.90 -0.67 4.01
CA ILE A 343 17.56 -1.88 4.74
C ILE A 343 16.30 -2.49 4.12
N VAL A 344 16.38 -3.78 3.78
CA VAL A 344 15.23 -4.54 3.29
C VAL A 344 15.08 -5.84 4.06
N ALA A 345 13.84 -6.27 4.24
CA ALA A 345 13.49 -7.62 4.68
C ALA A 345 12.28 -8.08 3.86
N ASP A 346 12.16 -9.39 3.64
CA ASP A 346 11.04 -9.97 2.91
C ASP A 346 10.29 -10.95 3.86
N GLU A 347 9.03 -10.62 4.18
CA GLU A 347 7.95 -11.41 4.84
C GLU A 347 8.21 -12.13 6.19
N GLY A 348 9.47 -12.34 6.61
CA GLY A 348 9.81 -12.95 7.88
C GLY A 348 9.53 -12.02 9.07
N ALA A 349 8.99 -12.57 10.16
CA ALA A 349 8.79 -11.82 11.40
C ALA A 349 10.16 -11.45 12.00
N LEU A 350 10.47 -10.16 12.04
CA LEU A 350 11.59 -9.60 12.79
C LEU A 350 11.11 -9.38 14.21
N LYS A 351 11.82 -9.88 15.22
CA LYS A 351 11.40 -9.79 16.62
C LYS A 351 12.45 -9.08 17.44
N GLN A 352 11.99 -8.09 18.20
CA GLN A 352 12.84 -7.39 19.16
C GLN A 352 13.25 -8.35 20.29
N LYS A 353 14.55 -8.44 20.54
CA LYS A 353 15.12 -9.22 21.65
C LYS A 353 14.41 -8.86 22.96
N ALA A 354 14.10 -9.87 23.78
CA ALA A 354 13.48 -9.66 25.09
C ALA A 354 14.43 -8.91 26.04
N ALA A 355 13.84 -8.19 27.00
CA ALA A 355 14.56 -7.48 28.07
C ALA A 355 15.65 -6.53 27.56
N THR A 356 15.42 -5.86 26.43
CA THR A 356 16.31 -4.82 25.90
C THR A 356 15.81 -3.43 26.26
N ASP A 357 16.73 -2.47 26.31
CA ASP A 357 16.46 -1.03 26.39
C ASP A 357 16.72 -0.30 25.07
N ALA A 358 17.18 -1.03 24.04
CA ALA A 358 17.43 -0.51 22.72
C ALA A 358 16.27 -0.79 21.76
N PRO A 359 15.96 0.12 20.83
CA PRO A 359 15.04 -0.14 19.72
C PRO A 359 15.46 -1.35 18.89
N PHE A 360 14.57 -1.88 18.04
CA PHE A 360 14.99 -2.90 17.06
C PHE A 360 16.07 -2.31 16.12
N ILE A 361 15.80 -1.13 15.57
CA ILE A 361 16.73 -0.42 14.69
C ILE A 361 16.64 1.11 14.86
N THR A 362 17.81 1.76 14.89
CA THR A 362 17.98 3.21 14.93
C THR A 362 18.73 3.69 13.69
N PHE A 363 18.11 4.60 12.95
CA PHE A 363 18.77 5.39 11.91
C PHE A 363 19.26 6.70 12.54
N LEU A 364 20.56 6.96 12.50
CA LEU A 364 21.18 8.06 13.24
C LEU A 364 22.00 8.98 12.33
N GLY A 365 21.54 10.21 12.13
CA GLY A 365 22.26 11.24 11.39
C GLY A 365 22.49 10.91 9.91
N VAL A 366 21.60 10.12 9.30
CA VAL A 366 21.76 9.62 7.93
C VAL A 366 20.88 10.38 6.95
N THR A 367 21.45 10.76 5.81
CA THR A 367 20.71 11.34 4.69
C THR A 367 20.50 10.31 3.58
N GLY A 368 19.25 10.23 3.08
CA GLY A 368 18.95 9.52 1.83
C GLY A 368 18.88 7.99 1.94
N PHE A 369 18.62 7.45 3.12
CA PHE A 369 18.43 6.00 3.31
C PHE A 369 17.00 5.56 2.94
N ARG A 370 16.82 4.23 2.81
CA ARG A 370 15.51 3.61 2.57
C ARG A 370 15.36 2.41 3.49
N ALA A 371 14.19 2.23 4.06
CA ALA A 371 13.81 1.02 4.76
C ALA A 371 12.53 0.47 4.13
N LYS A 372 12.52 -0.82 3.78
CA LYS A 372 11.37 -1.43 3.10
C LYS A 372 11.10 -2.87 3.58
N GLY A 373 9.82 -3.23 3.70
CA GLY A 373 9.38 -4.61 3.93
C GLY A 373 9.66 -5.11 5.35
N LEU A 374 9.95 -4.21 6.28
CA LEU A 374 10.25 -4.59 7.66
C LEU A 374 8.93 -4.91 8.38
N ARG A 375 8.82 -6.11 8.94
CA ARG A 375 7.71 -6.52 9.80
C ARG A 375 8.24 -6.87 11.18
N ILE A 376 8.15 -5.93 12.11
CA ILE A 376 8.80 -5.96 13.42
C ILE A 376 7.75 -6.21 14.53
N ASP A 377 7.90 -7.33 15.25
CA ASP A 377 7.32 -7.59 16.56
C ASP A 377 8.18 -6.90 17.64
N GLY A 378 7.66 -5.86 18.27
CA GLY A 378 8.35 -5.14 19.36
C GLY A 378 8.43 -5.94 20.66
N ASN A 379 7.81 -7.12 20.71
CA ASN A 379 7.88 -8.08 21.82
C ASN A 379 7.48 -7.45 23.15
N ARG A 380 6.48 -6.55 23.11
CA ARG A 380 6.02 -5.68 24.22
C ARG A 380 5.90 -6.39 25.56
N ALA A 381 5.33 -7.59 25.59
CA ALA A 381 5.12 -8.35 26.82
C ALA A 381 6.44 -8.66 27.56
N ASN A 382 7.55 -8.75 26.83
CA ASN A 382 8.86 -9.14 27.35
C ASN A 382 9.86 -7.97 27.42
N GLN A 383 9.41 -6.73 27.19
CA GLN A 383 10.26 -5.54 27.34
C GLN A 383 10.16 -4.92 28.73
N LEU A 384 11.32 -4.50 29.25
CA LEU A 384 11.47 -3.94 30.59
C LEU A 384 11.28 -2.41 30.63
N SER A 385 11.58 -1.71 29.54
CA SER A 385 11.53 -0.26 29.45
C SER A 385 10.72 0.19 28.23
N GLN A 386 10.41 1.48 28.17
CA GLN A 386 9.76 2.10 27.01
C GLN A 386 10.71 2.11 25.81
N VAL A 387 10.64 1.06 24.99
CA VAL A 387 11.43 0.90 23.77
C VAL A 387 10.57 0.96 22.53
N SER A 388 11.04 1.70 21.53
CA SER A 388 10.40 1.80 20.22
C SER A 388 10.83 0.65 19.31
N GLY A 389 10.06 0.34 18.27
CA GLY A 389 10.53 -0.59 17.24
C GLY A 389 11.58 0.07 16.34
N ILE A 390 11.22 1.18 15.69
CA ILE A 390 12.13 1.95 14.82
C ILE A 390 12.32 3.36 15.37
N GLU A 391 13.56 3.82 15.39
CA GLU A 391 13.89 5.23 15.67
C GLU A 391 14.65 5.86 14.50
N ILE A 392 14.28 7.09 14.13
CA ILE A 392 14.93 7.88 13.08
C ILE A 392 15.34 9.21 13.69
N LYS A 393 16.63 9.42 13.94
CA LYS A 393 17.16 10.56 14.71
C LYS A 393 18.09 11.42 13.89
N GLY A 394 17.78 12.71 13.72
CA GLY A 394 18.66 13.64 13.02
C GLY A 394 18.84 13.35 11.53
N CYS A 395 17.95 12.55 10.93
CA CYS A 395 18.05 12.09 9.54
C CYS A 395 17.34 13.03 8.55
N SER A 396 17.61 12.90 7.26
CA SER A 396 16.93 13.65 6.19
C SER A 396 16.82 12.86 4.89
N GLY A 397 15.91 13.24 3.99
CA GLY A 397 15.67 12.56 2.72
C GLY A 397 15.38 11.06 2.84
N PHE A 398 14.85 10.60 3.96
CA PHE A 398 14.63 9.18 4.22
C PHE A 398 13.28 8.70 3.69
N GLN A 399 13.19 7.39 3.47
CA GLN A 399 12.00 6.74 2.93
C GLN A 399 11.73 5.45 3.71
N LEU A 400 10.63 5.42 4.46
CA LEU A 400 10.09 4.18 5.03
C LEU A 400 8.89 3.76 4.19
N ASN A 401 8.97 2.58 3.57
CA ASN A 401 7.91 2.04 2.71
C ASN A 401 7.52 0.65 3.15
N ASP A 402 6.21 0.37 3.25
CA ASP A 402 5.71 -0.99 3.48
C ASP A 402 6.34 -1.61 4.73
N VAL A 403 6.24 -0.88 5.85
CA VAL A 403 6.81 -1.27 7.15
C VAL A 403 5.67 -1.49 8.12
N GLU A 404 5.72 -2.58 8.87
CA GLU A 404 4.81 -2.85 9.99
C GLU A 404 5.63 -3.01 11.27
N VAL A 405 5.25 -2.27 12.32
CA VAL A 405 5.81 -2.43 13.66
C VAL A 405 4.66 -2.66 14.62
N PHE A 406 4.51 -3.88 15.12
CA PHE A 406 3.41 -4.25 16.01
C PHE A 406 3.94 -4.59 17.40
N ASP A 407 3.10 -4.42 18.43
CA ASP A 407 3.42 -4.78 19.81
C ASP A 407 4.75 -4.17 20.30
N ALA A 408 5.00 -2.89 19.99
CA ALA A 408 6.10 -2.12 20.57
C ALA A 408 5.78 -1.72 22.01
N LYS A 409 6.77 -1.75 22.91
CA LYS A 409 6.54 -1.37 24.32
C LYS A 409 6.28 0.13 24.49
N TYR A 410 6.84 0.96 23.62
CA TYR A 410 6.60 2.40 23.55
C TYR A 410 5.98 2.81 22.23
N CYS A 411 6.79 3.25 21.25
CA CYS A 411 6.29 3.66 19.94
C CYS A 411 6.59 2.61 18.86
N GLY A 412 5.69 2.45 17.89
CA GLY A 412 6.01 1.68 16.69
C GLY A 412 7.16 2.34 15.93
N VAL A 413 6.96 3.59 15.52
CA VAL A 413 7.97 4.43 14.85
C VAL A 413 8.11 5.76 15.58
N LEU A 414 9.36 6.13 15.90
CA LEU A 414 9.74 7.45 16.40
C LEU A 414 10.60 8.17 15.35
N VAL A 415 10.14 9.33 14.89
CA VAL A 415 10.92 10.28 14.09
C VAL A 415 11.32 11.45 14.99
N GLU A 416 12.61 11.61 15.25
CA GLU A 416 13.16 12.61 16.15
C GLU A 416 14.08 13.58 15.41
N ALA A 417 13.74 14.87 15.46
CA ALA A 417 14.54 15.98 14.98
C ALA A 417 15.10 15.78 13.55
N ASN A 418 14.25 15.36 12.59
CA ASN A 418 14.70 15.20 11.21
C ASN A 418 15.13 16.55 10.60
N THR A 419 16.14 16.50 9.74
CA THR A 419 16.90 17.69 9.28
C THR A 419 16.55 18.09 7.84
N ASP A 420 15.35 17.79 7.38
CA ASP A 420 14.92 18.12 6.02
C ASP A 420 14.86 19.65 5.80
N VAL A 421 15.31 20.07 4.62
CA VAL A 421 15.31 21.47 4.17
C VAL A 421 14.57 21.60 2.85
N HIS A 422 14.02 22.78 2.56
CA HIS A 422 13.34 23.03 1.29
C HIS A 422 14.28 22.84 0.08
N PRO A 423 13.85 22.14 -1.00
CA PRO A 423 12.52 21.56 -1.27
C PRO A 423 12.34 20.10 -0.81
N SER A 424 13.36 19.46 -0.25
CA SER A 424 13.34 18.05 0.15
C SER A 424 12.30 17.77 1.26
N LYS A 425 11.72 16.58 1.22
CA LYS A 425 10.88 16.00 2.28
C LYS A 425 11.21 14.53 2.45
N SER A 426 11.33 14.08 3.69
CA SER A 426 11.29 12.65 4.00
C SER A 426 9.84 12.16 3.99
N TYR A 427 9.64 10.85 3.92
CA TYR A 427 8.29 10.31 3.99
C TYR A 427 8.19 8.94 4.66
N LEU A 428 7.02 8.72 5.25
CA LEU A 428 6.49 7.43 5.67
C LEU A 428 5.37 7.05 4.70
N ARG A 429 5.44 5.87 4.08
CA ARG A 429 4.40 5.38 3.18
C ARG A 429 4.02 3.95 3.53
N ASN A 430 2.72 3.69 3.67
CA ASN A 430 2.20 2.36 4.04
C ASN A 430 2.87 1.82 5.33
N VAL A 431 3.10 2.69 6.30
CA VAL A 431 3.67 2.32 7.59
C VAL A 431 2.55 2.00 8.57
N LYS A 432 2.57 0.82 9.18
CA LYS A 432 1.55 0.37 10.13
C LYS A 432 2.15 0.17 11.50
N CYS A 433 1.51 0.74 12.51
CA CYS A 433 1.99 0.65 13.89
C CYS A 433 0.88 0.24 14.87
N PRO A 434 0.41 -1.02 14.84
CA PRO A 434 -0.65 -1.47 15.73
C PRO A 434 -0.14 -1.94 17.11
N GLY A 435 -0.94 -1.79 18.16
CA GLY A 435 -0.69 -2.47 19.45
C GLY A 435 0.45 -1.90 20.31
N SER A 436 0.94 -0.69 20.00
CA SER A 436 2.05 -0.07 20.73
C SER A 436 1.61 0.41 22.12
N GLY A 437 2.52 0.37 23.09
CA GLY A 437 2.27 0.77 24.48
C GLY A 437 2.17 2.29 24.70
N TYR A 438 2.45 3.10 23.69
CA TYR A 438 2.19 4.54 23.70
C TYR A 438 1.62 4.99 22.35
N SER A 439 2.44 5.49 21.43
CA SER A 439 1.97 5.96 20.12
C SER A 439 2.28 4.97 19.02
N GLY A 440 1.41 4.82 18.03
CA GLY A 440 1.77 4.12 16.80
C GLY A 440 2.95 4.82 16.12
N ILE A 441 2.75 6.08 15.77
CA ILE A 441 3.78 6.97 15.19
C ILE A 441 3.98 8.19 16.08
N LEU A 442 5.21 8.44 16.50
CA LEU A 442 5.59 9.65 17.24
C LEU A 442 6.55 10.50 16.40
N ILE A 443 6.21 11.77 16.24
CA ILE A 443 7.07 12.78 15.63
C ILE A 443 7.53 13.72 16.74
N TYR A 444 8.83 13.77 17.01
CA TYR A 444 9.41 14.58 18.06
C TYR A 444 10.33 15.64 17.44
N GLU A 445 9.95 16.92 17.51
CA GLU A 445 10.68 18.03 16.87
C GLU A 445 10.94 17.83 15.36
N GLY A 446 10.08 17.07 14.68
CA GLY A 446 10.20 16.76 13.25
C GLY A 446 9.60 17.83 12.34
N THR A 447 10.12 17.99 11.13
CA THR A 447 9.69 19.00 10.16
C THR A 447 9.63 18.43 8.75
N ARG A 448 8.82 19.00 7.86
CA ARG A 448 8.80 18.67 6.42
C ARG A 448 8.69 17.16 6.12
N LEU A 449 7.68 16.53 6.70
CA LEU A 449 7.44 15.09 6.61
C LEU A 449 6.10 14.81 5.93
N ASP A 450 6.10 13.90 4.96
CA ASP A 450 4.86 13.37 4.37
C ASP A 450 4.56 11.98 4.95
N ILE A 451 3.33 11.79 5.42
CA ILE A 451 2.84 10.55 6.05
C ILE A 451 1.64 10.08 5.25
N ILE A 452 1.86 9.04 4.45
CA ILE A 452 0.98 8.66 3.35
C ILE A 452 0.47 7.23 3.60
N ASN A 453 -0.85 7.07 3.71
CA ASN A 453 -1.51 5.78 3.95
C ASN A 453 -0.89 5.01 5.13
N CYS A 454 -0.51 5.72 6.19
CA CYS A 454 0.04 5.13 7.39
C CYS A 454 -1.06 4.91 8.42
N SER A 455 -0.86 3.95 9.34
CA SER A 455 -1.85 3.63 10.36
C SER A 455 -1.22 3.49 11.74
N GLY A 456 -1.94 3.95 12.76
CA GLY A 456 -1.64 3.72 14.15
C GLY A 456 -2.92 3.29 14.85
N THR A 457 -3.10 1.99 15.06
CA THR A 457 -4.35 1.43 15.58
C THR A 457 -4.15 0.60 16.85
N ASN A 458 -5.17 0.52 17.70
CA ASN A 458 -5.12 -0.30 18.92
C ASN A 458 -3.91 0.02 19.84
N ASN A 459 -3.42 1.26 19.83
CA ASN A 459 -2.34 1.67 20.72
C ASN A 459 -2.90 2.13 22.07
N ASP A 460 -2.16 1.89 23.15
CA ASP A 460 -2.59 2.34 24.49
C ASP A 460 -2.71 3.87 24.58
N GLY A 461 -1.89 4.59 23.80
CA GLY A 461 -1.88 6.05 23.72
C GLY A 461 -2.49 6.56 22.41
N PHE A 462 -1.67 7.13 21.53
CA PHE A 462 -2.14 7.82 20.32
C PHE A 462 -1.95 6.97 19.05
N GLY A 463 -2.77 7.18 18.02
CA GLY A 463 -2.48 6.63 16.70
C GLY A 463 -1.23 7.30 16.10
N LEU A 464 -1.28 8.63 16.02
CA LEU A 464 -0.16 9.49 15.67
C LEU A 464 -0.08 10.69 16.61
N ALA A 465 1.10 10.99 17.11
CA ALA A 465 1.33 12.17 17.95
C ALA A 465 2.53 12.99 17.45
N TYR A 466 2.41 14.30 17.61
CA TYR A 466 3.52 15.23 17.54
C TYR A 466 3.90 15.71 18.95
N ASP A 467 5.19 15.80 19.24
CA ASP A 467 5.73 16.34 20.48
C ASP A 467 7.03 17.13 20.22
N GLY A 468 7.53 17.83 21.23
CA GLY A 468 8.75 18.64 21.13
C GLY A 468 8.85 19.75 22.17
N THR A 469 10.05 20.20 22.50
CA THR A 469 10.29 21.13 23.62
C THR A 469 10.23 22.60 23.25
N LYS A 470 10.13 22.91 21.95
CA LYS A 470 10.24 24.27 21.41
C LYS A 470 9.01 24.64 20.57
N GLU A 471 8.62 25.90 20.68
CA GLU A 471 7.48 26.48 19.96
C GLU A 471 7.74 26.34 18.45
N GLU A 472 6.79 25.75 17.73
CA GLU A 472 6.85 25.56 16.27
C GLU A 472 8.18 24.98 15.75
N SER A 473 8.80 24.08 16.53
CA SER A 473 10.02 23.35 16.12
C SER A 473 9.83 22.54 14.84
N GLY A 474 8.61 22.06 14.62
CA GLY A 474 8.20 21.39 13.40
C GLY A 474 7.31 22.26 12.55
N SER A 475 7.33 22.05 11.23
CA SER A 475 6.40 22.67 10.30
C SER A 475 6.26 21.86 9.02
N ASP A 476 5.23 22.13 8.22
CA ASP A 476 5.04 21.56 6.87
C ASP A 476 4.89 20.03 6.87
N ILE A 477 4.09 19.52 7.82
CA ILE A 477 3.74 18.10 7.95
C ILE A 477 2.44 17.82 7.18
N ASN A 478 2.47 16.82 6.30
CA ASN A 478 1.29 16.37 5.56
C ASN A 478 0.94 14.94 5.95
N ILE A 479 -0.32 14.71 6.32
CA ILE A 479 -0.89 13.40 6.60
C ILE A 479 -2.01 13.16 5.59
N SER A 480 -1.92 12.09 4.81
CA SER A 480 -2.92 11.75 3.81
C SER A 480 -3.24 10.26 3.81
N GLY A 481 -4.52 9.93 3.98
CA GLY A 481 -4.96 8.54 4.05
C GLY A 481 -4.57 7.82 5.35
N GLY A 482 -5.13 6.62 5.52
CA GLY A 482 -4.79 5.70 6.60
C GLY A 482 -5.68 5.79 7.84
N ASP A 483 -5.46 4.86 8.77
CA ASP A 483 -6.35 4.57 9.89
C ASP A 483 -5.68 4.85 11.24
N TYR A 484 -6.29 5.70 12.05
CA TYR A 484 -5.80 6.12 13.37
C TYR A 484 -6.87 5.83 14.42
N ASP A 485 -7.26 4.54 14.48
CA ASP A 485 -8.49 4.09 15.13
C ASP A 485 -8.22 3.22 16.36
N HIS A 486 -9.19 3.15 17.27
CA HIS A 486 -9.16 2.27 18.46
C HIS A 486 -7.98 2.53 19.40
N ASN A 487 -7.48 3.77 19.47
CA ASN A 487 -6.40 4.12 20.37
C ASN A 487 -6.93 4.59 21.74
N GLY A 488 -6.18 4.39 22.82
CA GLY A 488 -6.60 4.76 24.17
C GLY A 488 -6.76 6.26 24.40
N TYR A 489 -6.02 7.08 23.65
CA TYR A 489 -6.12 8.54 23.64
C TYR A 489 -6.72 9.05 22.33
N SER A 490 -6.14 10.07 21.69
CA SER A 490 -6.63 10.59 20.41
C SER A 490 -6.09 9.79 19.23
N GLY A 491 -6.84 9.75 18.13
CA GLY A 491 -6.36 9.18 16.87
C GLY A 491 -5.13 9.95 16.37
N ILE A 492 -5.26 11.26 16.22
CA ILE A 492 -4.16 12.16 15.84
C ILE A 492 -4.04 13.35 16.80
N LEU A 493 -2.83 13.61 17.31
CA LEU A 493 -2.55 14.71 18.23
C LEU A 493 -1.43 15.64 17.72
N PHE A 494 -1.72 16.93 17.63
CA PHE A 494 -0.75 18.02 17.57
C PHE A 494 -1.02 19.02 18.70
N PRO A 495 -0.25 18.99 19.79
CA PRO A 495 -0.59 19.73 21.00
C PRO A 495 0.05 21.12 21.06
N TYR A 496 -0.45 21.92 21.99
CA TYR A 496 0.20 23.15 22.42
C TYR A 496 1.57 22.91 23.04
N LEU A 497 2.44 23.92 22.91
CA LEU A 497 3.53 24.10 23.85
C LEU A 497 3.19 25.16 24.88
N ASN A 498 2.67 26.29 24.41
CA ASN A 498 2.43 27.47 25.22
C ASN A 498 0.99 27.95 25.03
N TYR A 499 0.19 27.70 26.05
CA TYR A 499 -1.20 28.11 26.08
C TYR A 499 -1.36 29.65 26.07
N THR A 500 -0.41 30.41 26.64
CA THR A 500 -0.50 31.88 26.70
C THR A 500 -0.27 32.59 25.37
N THR A 501 0.44 31.97 24.43
CA THR A 501 0.78 32.59 23.13
C THR A 501 0.12 31.90 21.94
N LEU A 502 -0.72 30.87 22.17
CA LEU A 502 -1.34 30.01 21.14
C LEU A 502 -0.33 29.30 20.23
N LYS A 503 0.88 29.10 20.72
CA LYS A 503 1.91 28.45 19.92
C LYS A 503 1.89 26.95 20.13
N GLY A 504 1.55 26.26 19.05
CA GLY A 504 1.68 24.82 18.95
C GLY A 504 3.15 24.38 18.99
N ARG A 505 3.38 23.09 19.22
CA ARG A 505 4.71 22.50 19.05
C ARG A 505 5.12 22.40 17.58
N CYS A 506 4.14 22.46 16.69
CA CYS A 506 4.30 22.36 15.24
C CYS A 506 3.48 23.47 14.57
N GLY A 507 4.00 24.13 13.54
CA GLY A 507 3.24 24.99 12.62
C GLY A 507 2.79 24.21 11.37
N LYS A 508 1.94 24.77 10.52
CA LYS A 508 1.61 24.26 9.17
C LYS A 508 1.42 22.73 9.07
N VAL A 509 0.24 22.25 9.44
CA VAL A 509 -0.11 20.82 9.34
C VAL A 509 -1.35 20.65 8.47
N ARG A 510 -1.30 19.68 7.55
CA ARG A 510 -2.44 19.29 6.72
C ARG A 510 -2.76 17.82 6.95
N ILE A 511 -4.00 17.53 7.34
CA ILE A 511 -4.55 16.18 7.48
C ILE A 511 -5.67 16.02 6.45
N SER A 512 -5.64 14.93 5.69
CA SER A 512 -6.64 14.69 4.65
C SER A 512 -6.99 13.22 4.48
N ASN A 513 -8.28 12.95 4.26
CA ASN A 513 -8.80 11.62 3.93
C ASN A 513 -8.39 10.50 4.91
N VAL A 514 -8.32 10.80 6.21
CA VAL A 514 -7.96 9.80 7.24
C VAL A 514 -9.20 9.22 7.92
N SER A 515 -9.08 8.03 8.50
CA SER A 515 -9.98 7.53 9.54
C SER A 515 -9.39 7.85 10.92
N ALA A 516 -10.20 8.42 11.82
CA ALA A 516 -9.87 8.61 13.23
C ALA A 516 -11.10 8.28 14.09
N CYS A 517 -11.34 6.98 14.25
CA CYS A 517 -12.56 6.44 14.84
C CYS A 517 -12.31 5.58 16.08
N TYR A 518 -13.32 5.51 16.96
CA TYR A 518 -13.32 4.64 18.15
C TYR A 518 -12.14 4.88 19.11
N ASN A 519 -11.59 6.11 19.13
CA ASN A 519 -10.52 6.46 20.04
C ASN A 519 -11.07 6.85 21.41
N GLY A 520 -10.31 6.62 22.48
CA GLY A 520 -10.74 6.89 23.86
C GLY A 520 -10.91 8.37 24.20
N GLN A 521 -10.24 9.26 23.46
CA GLN A 521 -10.36 10.72 23.60
C GLN A 521 -10.93 11.36 22.32
N ASN A 522 -10.28 12.39 21.78
CA ASN A 522 -10.74 13.07 20.57
C ASN A 522 -10.36 12.25 19.33
N GLY A 523 -11.09 12.38 18.23
CA GLY A 523 -10.62 11.82 16.96
C GLY A 523 -9.33 12.48 16.51
N ILE A 524 -9.37 13.81 16.36
CA ILE A 524 -8.21 14.63 15.97
C ILE A 524 -8.11 15.87 16.86
N THR A 525 -6.92 16.16 17.37
CA THR A 525 -6.60 17.38 18.11
C THR A 525 -5.55 18.19 17.35
N LEU A 526 -5.87 19.42 16.96
CA LEU A 526 -4.97 20.34 16.28
C LEU A 526 -4.83 21.66 17.04
N GLN A 527 -3.66 21.86 17.61
CA GLN A 527 -3.35 23.07 18.36
C GLN A 527 -2.21 23.86 17.70
N GLY A 528 -2.33 25.19 17.71
CA GLY A 528 -1.37 26.11 17.09
C GLY A 528 -1.83 26.72 15.77
N LYS A 529 -0.89 27.19 14.95
CA LYS A 529 -1.18 27.99 13.75
C LYS A 529 -1.14 27.19 12.45
N ASP A 530 -1.97 27.58 11.48
CA ASP A 530 -2.01 27.08 10.09
C ASP A 530 -2.26 25.56 10.03
N LYS A 531 -3.46 25.15 10.44
CA LYS A 531 -3.83 23.73 10.59
C LYS A 531 -5.05 23.41 9.75
N GLN A 532 -5.05 22.27 9.05
CA GLN A 532 -6.13 21.92 8.14
C GLN A 532 -6.53 20.45 8.28
N ILE A 533 -7.83 20.18 8.38
CA ILE A 533 -8.44 18.82 8.32
C ILE A 533 -9.45 18.80 7.18
N ILE A 534 -9.27 17.89 6.23
CA ILE A 534 -10.07 17.86 5.00
C ILE A 534 -10.56 16.43 4.72
N GLY A 535 -11.84 16.24 4.44
CA GLY A 535 -12.35 14.99 3.85
C GLY A 535 -12.18 13.73 4.71
N SER A 536 -12.08 13.86 6.03
CA SER A 536 -11.77 12.76 6.95
C SER A 536 -13.02 12.18 7.62
N THR A 537 -12.94 10.92 8.05
CA THR A 537 -14.00 10.21 8.80
C THR A 537 -13.60 10.10 10.26
N ILE A 538 -14.39 10.70 11.15
CA ILE A 538 -14.01 10.97 12.54
C ILE A 538 -15.18 10.63 13.47
N ASN A 539 -15.35 9.33 13.73
CA ASN A 539 -16.59 8.81 14.30
C ASN A 539 -16.39 8.02 15.59
N ASN A 540 -17.40 8.00 16.46
CA ASN A 540 -17.46 7.15 17.66
C ASN A 540 -16.28 7.35 18.63
N ASN A 541 -15.69 8.55 18.69
CA ASN A 541 -14.62 8.83 19.66
C ASN A 541 -15.21 9.17 21.04
N GLY A 542 -14.43 8.94 22.11
CA GLY A 542 -14.88 9.12 23.50
C GLY A 542 -15.19 10.57 23.88
N LEU A 543 -14.53 11.53 23.25
CA LEU A 543 -14.71 12.98 23.43
C LEU A 543 -15.17 13.65 22.12
N SER A 544 -14.50 14.72 21.68
CA SER A 544 -14.90 15.44 20.47
C SER A 544 -14.42 14.71 19.21
N GLY A 545 -15.12 14.89 18.10
CA GLY A 545 -14.60 14.43 16.80
C GLY A 545 -13.30 15.17 16.48
N VAL A 546 -13.40 16.49 16.38
CA VAL A 546 -12.27 17.39 16.18
C VAL A 546 -12.21 18.41 17.31
N LEU A 547 -11.03 18.57 17.90
CA LEU A 547 -10.70 19.68 18.79
C LEU A 547 -9.66 20.57 18.11
N VAL A 548 -9.97 21.86 17.95
CA VAL A 548 -9.04 22.86 17.43
C VAL A 548 -8.87 23.97 18.44
N ASN A 549 -7.61 24.33 18.68
CA ASN A 549 -7.27 25.54 19.40
C ASN A 549 -6.12 26.27 18.69
N GLY A 550 -6.35 27.47 18.14
CA GLY A 550 -5.28 28.20 17.46
C GLY A 550 -5.71 29.13 16.33
N GLN A 551 -4.78 29.49 15.46
CA GLN A 551 -4.96 30.56 14.48
C GLN A 551 -4.92 30.04 13.04
N GLN A 552 -5.74 30.60 12.15
CA GLN A 552 -5.74 30.30 10.72
C GLN A 552 -5.97 28.80 10.44
N CYS A 553 -6.98 28.25 11.11
CA CYS A 553 -7.26 26.83 11.08
C CYS A 553 -8.52 26.51 10.27
N THR A 554 -8.52 25.37 9.57
CA THR A 554 -9.60 24.93 8.68
C THR A 554 -10.05 23.51 9.01
N VAL A 555 -11.35 23.31 9.16
CA VAL A 555 -12.00 22.00 9.24
C VAL A 555 -13.03 21.96 8.13
N ASN A 556 -12.77 21.18 7.08
CA ASN A 556 -13.53 21.19 5.84
C ASN A 556 -13.99 19.79 5.39
N SER A 557 -15.27 19.64 5.08
CA SER A 557 -15.81 18.46 4.40
C SER A 557 -15.57 17.14 5.15
N ASN A 558 -15.60 17.16 6.48
CA ASN A 558 -15.39 15.97 7.30
C ASN A 558 -16.71 15.32 7.74
N GLU A 559 -16.67 14.02 7.98
CA GLU A 559 -17.72 13.26 8.63
C GLU A 559 -17.41 13.12 10.12
N LEU A 560 -18.26 13.68 11.00
CA LEU A 560 -18.06 13.67 12.45
C LEU A 560 -19.32 13.17 13.16
N LYS A 561 -19.39 11.85 13.35
CA LYS A 561 -20.61 11.19 13.83
C LYS A 561 -20.42 10.47 15.15
N PHE A 562 -21.43 10.57 16.00
CA PHE A 562 -21.55 9.76 17.22
C PHE A 562 -20.35 9.90 18.18
N ASN A 563 -19.67 11.04 18.16
CA ASN A 563 -18.61 11.32 19.12
C ASN A 563 -19.22 11.65 20.48
N GLY A 564 -18.50 11.33 21.56
CA GLY A 564 -18.99 11.42 22.92
C GLY A 564 -19.25 12.84 23.42
N SER A 565 -18.66 13.87 22.80
CA SER A 565 -18.84 15.28 23.11
C SER A 565 -19.26 16.06 21.85
N VAL A 566 -18.46 17.01 21.38
CA VAL A 566 -18.78 17.90 20.25
C VAL A 566 -18.33 17.27 18.92
N GLY A 567 -19.05 17.52 17.83
CA GLY A 567 -18.57 17.17 16.49
C GLY A 567 -17.28 17.92 16.16
N VAL A 568 -17.37 19.25 16.00
CA VAL A 568 -16.21 20.15 15.85
C VAL A 568 -16.18 21.17 17.00
N ASP A 569 -15.16 21.09 17.83
CA ASP A 569 -14.90 22.01 18.93
C ASP A 569 -13.83 23.03 18.52
N TRP A 570 -14.26 24.28 18.31
CA TRP A 570 -13.37 25.42 18.15
C TRP A 570 -13.24 26.15 19.48
N GLY A 571 -12.17 25.86 20.20
CA GLY A 571 -11.86 26.55 21.45
C GLY A 571 -10.74 27.55 21.28
N ASP A 572 -10.94 28.80 21.69
CA ASP A 572 -9.90 29.81 21.73
C ASP A 572 -9.16 29.96 20.37
N CYS A 573 -9.93 30.15 19.29
CA CYS A 573 -9.36 30.24 17.94
C CYS A 573 -9.48 31.62 17.29
N GLU A 574 -8.68 31.87 16.26
CA GLU A 574 -8.76 33.07 15.44
C GLU A 574 -8.62 32.74 13.95
N ASP A 575 -9.37 33.44 13.10
CA ASP A 575 -9.42 33.19 11.66
C ASP A 575 -9.80 31.73 11.32
N ILE A 576 -10.94 31.29 11.86
CA ILE A 576 -11.43 29.91 11.68
C ILE A 576 -12.19 29.73 10.37
N THR A 577 -12.06 28.54 9.78
CA THR A 577 -12.86 28.12 8.63
C THR A 577 -13.46 26.74 8.90
N CYS A 578 -14.75 26.69 9.20
CA CYS A 578 -15.52 25.48 9.46
C CYS A 578 -16.56 25.28 8.35
N VAL A 579 -16.25 24.47 7.33
CA VAL A 579 -17.07 24.42 6.10
C VAL A 579 -17.44 23.00 5.68
N GLY A 580 -18.68 22.78 5.25
CA GLY A 580 -19.06 21.53 4.56
C GLY A 580 -19.05 20.27 5.42
N ASN A 581 -18.94 20.37 6.75
CA ASN A 581 -18.82 19.23 7.64
C ASN A 581 -20.19 18.58 7.94
N GLN A 582 -20.20 17.28 8.21
CA GLN A 582 -21.37 16.52 8.66
C GLN A 582 -21.20 16.16 10.14
N ALA A 583 -21.70 17.01 11.03
CA ALA A 583 -21.67 16.78 12.48
C ALA A 583 -23.01 16.19 12.96
N ILE A 584 -23.06 14.86 13.12
CA ILE A 584 -24.33 14.14 13.32
C ILE A 584 -24.30 13.25 14.56
N GLY A 585 -25.33 13.32 15.40
CA GLY A 585 -25.49 12.36 16.49
C GLY A 585 -24.47 12.47 17.62
N ASN A 586 -23.78 13.60 17.76
CA ASN A 586 -22.75 13.78 18.79
C ASN A 586 -23.38 13.97 20.19
N GLY A 587 -22.58 13.68 21.22
CA GLY A 587 -22.94 13.75 22.64
C GLY A 587 -23.53 15.10 23.03
N ASP A 588 -22.74 16.14 22.77
CA ASP A 588 -23.06 17.53 23.03
C ASP A 588 -23.44 18.23 21.71
N MET A 589 -22.89 19.39 21.40
CA MET A 589 -23.25 20.12 20.20
C MET A 589 -22.62 19.50 18.94
N GLY A 590 -23.19 19.81 17.77
CA GLY A 590 -22.54 19.43 16.52
C GLY A 590 -21.32 20.29 16.23
N ILE A 591 -21.45 21.61 16.43
CA ILE A 591 -20.35 22.57 16.28
C ILE A 591 -20.37 23.52 17.46
N GLU A 592 -19.23 23.63 18.13
CA GLU A 592 -18.98 24.62 19.16
C GLU A 592 -17.98 25.67 18.66
N VAL A 593 -18.28 26.93 18.92
CA VAL A 593 -17.38 28.07 18.72
C VAL A 593 -17.30 28.84 20.03
N ASN A 594 -16.26 28.56 20.82
CA ASN A 594 -16.06 29.19 22.11
C ASN A 594 -14.80 30.06 22.11
N SER A 595 -14.92 31.29 22.64
CA SER A 595 -13.85 32.29 22.69
C SER A 595 -13.13 32.55 21.36
N CYS A 596 -13.83 32.52 20.22
CA CYS A 596 -13.21 32.62 18.90
C CYS A 596 -13.34 34.02 18.26
N LEU A 597 -12.32 34.42 17.49
CA LEU A 597 -12.28 35.72 16.79
C LEU A 597 -12.18 35.54 15.28
N ARG A 598 -13.14 36.10 14.54
CA ARG A 598 -13.18 36.11 13.06
C ARG A 598 -13.22 34.72 12.44
N GLY A 599 -14.13 34.52 11.51
CA GLY A 599 -14.17 33.29 10.76
C GLY A 599 -15.55 32.94 10.25
N VAL A 600 -15.66 31.74 9.74
CA VAL A 600 -16.87 31.26 9.09
C VAL A 600 -17.23 29.85 9.55
N VAL A 601 -18.52 29.66 9.83
CA VAL A 601 -19.17 28.36 9.99
C VAL A 601 -20.22 28.28 8.89
N SER A 602 -19.91 27.58 7.79
CA SER A 602 -20.74 27.62 6.59
C SER A 602 -20.96 26.29 5.88
N GLY A 603 -22.15 26.08 5.35
CA GLY A 603 -22.46 24.89 4.54
C GLY A 603 -22.37 23.57 5.31
N ASN A 604 -22.40 23.59 6.64
CA ASN A 604 -22.32 22.38 7.45
C ASN A 604 -23.71 21.73 7.58
N THR A 605 -23.74 20.40 7.73
CA THR A 605 -24.91 19.62 8.10
C THR A 605 -24.78 19.22 9.56
N VAL A 606 -25.65 19.76 10.41
CA VAL A 606 -25.66 19.56 11.86
C VAL A 606 -26.99 18.95 12.24
N ASN A 607 -27.03 17.69 12.70
CA ASN A 607 -28.29 17.00 12.95
C ASN A 607 -28.22 15.95 14.06
N GLY A 608 -29.29 15.78 14.83
CA GLY A 608 -29.38 14.71 15.83
C GLY A 608 -28.39 14.81 16.99
N ASN A 609 -27.73 15.96 17.19
CA ASN A 609 -26.77 16.18 18.27
C ASN A 609 -27.48 16.43 19.61
N ASN A 610 -26.73 16.65 20.70
CA ASN A 610 -27.21 16.73 22.08
C ASN A 610 -27.85 15.40 22.52
N THR A 611 -27.18 14.29 22.21
CA THR A 611 -27.63 12.95 22.65
C THR A 611 -27.49 12.75 24.15
N LYS A 612 -26.64 13.55 24.81
CA LYS A 612 -26.52 13.66 26.27
C LYS A 612 -27.25 14.91 26.77
N VAL A 613 -27.57 14.93 28.06
CA VAL A 613 -28.12 16.12 28.73
C VAL A 613 -26.97 17.06 29.06
N ASN A 614 -26.99 18.26 28.47
CA ASN A 614 -25.99 19.29 28.72
C ASN A 614 -26.66 20.64 29.04
N ILE A 615 -25.83 21.61 29.42
CA ILE A 615 -26.28 22.97 29.76
C ILE A 615 -26.56 23.76 28.48
N LEU A 616 -25.75 23.56 27.44
CA LEU A 616 -25.78 24.31 26.18
C LEU A 616 -26.44 23.46 25.10
N LYS A 617 -27.76 23.52 25.07
CA LYS A 617 -28.59 22.61 24.29
C LYS A 617 -28.82 23.11 22.87
N ALA A 618 -27.77 23.22 22.06
CA ALA A 618 -27.91 23.65 20.67
C ALA A 618 -27.15 22.81 19.65
N GLY A 619 -27.59 22.84 18.39
CA GLY A 619 -26.85 22.21 17.29
C GLY A 619 -25.53 22.93 17.00
N ILE A 620 -25.60 24.26 16.89
CA ILE A 620 -24.44 25.15 16.77
C ILE A 620 -24.47 26.17 17.92
N VAL A 621 -23.34 26.36 18.61
CA VAL A 621 -23.23 27.34 19.70
C VAL A 621 -22.06 28.28 19.49
N LEU A 622 -22.31 29.57 19.73
CA LEU A 622 -21.29 30.60 19.87
C LEU A 622 -21.32 31.12 21.32
N GLN A 623 -20.18 31.06 22.00
CA GLN A 623 -20.10 31.43 23.41
C GLN A 623 -18.73 31.89 23.90
N LEU A 624 -18.66 32.31 25.16
CA LEU A 624 -17.42 32.40 25.92
C LEU A 624 -17.10 31.01 26.47
N GLY A 625 -15.90 30.50 26.19
CA GLY A 625 -15.42 29.25 26.80
C GLY A 625 -15.16 29.44 28.29
N ALA A 626 -14.94 28.34 29.02
CA ALA A 626 -14.70 28.36 30.47
C ALA A 626 -13.42 29.10 30.92
N GLY A 627 -12.67 29.71 29.99
CA GLY A 627 -11.45 30.46 30.24
C GLY A 627 -10.25 29.53 30.48
N GLY A 628 -9.17 29.77 29.75
CA GLY A 628 -7.98 28.92 29.83
C GLY A 628 -6.92 29.22 28.77
N TYR A 629 -6.68 30.50 28.49
CA TYR A 629 -5.62 31.03 27.60
C TYR A 629 -5.90 31.03 26.08
N PRO A 630 -5.43 32.06 25.34
CA PRO A 630 -5.27 33.48 25.65
C PRO A 630 -6.37 34.34 25.04
N PHE A 631 -7.38 33.76 24.40
CA PHE A 631 -8.60 34.49 24.07
C PHE A 631 -9.52 34.47 25.29
N THR A 632 -9.29 35.38 26.22
CA THR A 632 -10.19 35.60 27.37
C THR A 632 -11.43 36.42 27.00
N GLY A 633 -11.71 36.55 25.70
CA GLY A 633 -12.69 37.47 25.14
C GLY A 633 -13.93 36.76 24.61
N PRO A 634 -15.03 37.51 24.42
CA PRO A 634 -16.25 36.98 23.83
C PRO A 634 -16.00 36.45 22.41
N THR A 635 -16.78 35.46 21.99
CA THR A 635 -16.76 35.04 20.58
C THR A 635 -17.22 36.21 19.71
N SER A 636 -16.43 36.55 18.69
CA SER A 636 -16.74 37.72 17.88
C SER A 636 -16.40 37.60 16.40
N SER A 637 -17.16 38.36 15.59
CA SER A 637 -16.97 38.44 14.13
C SER A 637 -17.07 37.09 13.41
N ILE A 638 -17.90 36.18 13.91
CA ILE A 638 -18.15 34.87 13.30
C ILE A 638 -19.37 34.95 12.38
N ALA A 639 -19.21 34.52 11.13
CA ALA A 639 -20.31 34.36 10.19
C ALA A 639 -20.82 32.92 10.24
N VAL A 640 -22.08 32.73 10.65
CA VAL A 640 -22.78 31.44 10.63
C VAL A 640 -23.80 31.47 9.48
N THR A 641 -23.48 30.82 8.35
CA THR A 641 -24.26 30.99 7.13
C THR A 641 -24.44 29.73 6.30
N GLY A 642 -25.60 29.54 5.66
CA GLY A 642 -25.79 28.43 4.72
C GLY A 642 -25.75 27.03 5.35
N ASN A 643 -25.85 26.91 6.68
CA ASN A 643 -25.83 25.60 7.35
C ASN A 643 -27.22 24.98 7.36
N TYR A 644 -27.27 23.64 7.30
CA TYR A 644 -28.44 22.87 7.69
C TYR A 644 -28.33 22.48 9.16
N VAL A 645 -29.34 22.84 9.96
CA VAL A 645 -29.42 22.49 11.37
C VAL A 645 -30.74 21.76 11.62
N GLY A 646 -30.68 20.47 11.91
CA GLY A 646 -31.81 19.63 12.24
C GLY A 646 -32.00 19.43 13.76
N PRO A 647 -33.11 18.79 14.18
CA PRO A 647 -33.43 18.57 15.58
C PRO A 647 -32.54 17.52 16.25
N GLY A 648 -32.42 17.62 17.57
CA GLY A 648 -31.72 16.67 18.44
C GLY A 648 -32.54 16.34 19.70
N PRO A 649 -32.30 15.19 20.36
CA PRO A 649 -33.16 14.70 21.44
C PRO A 649 -33.22 15.61 22.66
N ASN A 650 -32.12 16.27 23.03
CA ASN A 650 -32.07 17.23 24.14
C ASN A 650 -31.79 18.67 23.66
N GLN A 651 -32.11 18.98 22.39
CA GLN A 651 -31.77 20.25 21.76
C GLN A 651 -32.88 21.30 21.95
N ASP A 652 -32.63 22.31 22.77
CA ASP A 652 -33.55 23.43 23.00
C ASP A 652 -33.46 24.45 21.85
N TYR A 653 -32.27 24.61 21.25
CA TYR A 653 -32.01 25.58 20.20
C TYR A 653 -31.37 24.98 18.94
N GLY A 654 -31.70 25.45 17.74
CA GLY A 654 -30.89 25.10 16.57
C GLY A 654 -29.52 25.76 16.63
N ILE A 655 -29.53 27.09 16.66
CA ILE A 655 -28.35 27.94 16.77
C ILE A 655 -28.48 28.81 18.02
N LEU A 656 -27.46 28.81 18.88
CA LEU A 656 -27.42 29.61 20.10
C LEU A 656 -26.23 30.58 20.07
N LEU A 657 -26.51 31.87 20.26
CA LEU A 657 -25.52 32.91 20.54
C LEU A 657 -25.74 33.38 21.98
N THR A 658 -24.78 33.14 22.85
CA THR A 658 -24.86 33.54 24.27
C THR A 658 -24.63 35.05 24.47
N ALA A 659 -24.75 35.53 25.70
CA ALA A 659 -24.55 36.95 26.04
C ALA A 659 -23.13 37.43 25.69
N ASP A 660 -22.15 36.54 25.76
CA ASP A 660 -20.74 36.83 25.51
C ASP A 660 -20.36 36.65 24.03
N THR A 661 -21.20 37.18 23.14
CA THR A 661 -20.95 37.18 21.70
C THR A 661 -21.11 38.59 21.14
N SER A 662 -20.30 38.98 20.14
CA SER A 662 -20.39 40.32 19.53
C SER A 662 -19.97 40.35 18.06
N GLY A 663 -20.63 41.18 17.25
CA GLY A 663 -20.33 41.31 15.83
C GLY A 663 -20.51 40.01 15.03
N CYS A 664 -21.16 38.99 15.59
CA CYS A 664 -21.45 37.76 14.89
C CYS A 664 -22.69 37.94 14.02
N TYR A 665 -22.74 37.19 12.92
CA TYR A 665 -23.78 37.30 11.91
C TYR A 665 -24.34 35.92 11.58
N VAL A 666 -25.65 35.74 11.78
CA VAL A 666 -26.39 34.50 11.48
C VAL A 666 -27.37 34.76 10.34
N ASP A 667 -27.22 34.06 9.21
CA ASP A 667 -28.06 34.29 8.03
C ASP A 667 -28.09 33.09 7.09
N ALA A 668 -29.16 32.96 6.31
CA ALA A 668 -29.31 31.93 5.29
C ALA A 668 -29.13 30.49 5.80
N ASN A 669 -29.36 30.24 7.10
CA ASN A 669 -29.34 28.88 7.67
C ASN A 669 -30.72 28.23 7.55
N VAL A 670 -30.74 26.94 7.24
CA VAL A 670 -31.94 26.10 7.25
C VAL A 670 -32.04 25.46 8.64
N ALA A 671 -32.75 26.12 9.56
CA ALA A 671 -32.88 25.70 10.95
C ALA A 671 -34.33 25.55 11.42
N SER A 672 -35.32 25.57 10.52
CA SER A 672 -36.74 25.46 10.91
C SER A 672 -37.01 24.16 11.68
N ASN A 673 -37.66 24.27 12.83
CA ASN A 673 -37.97 23.16 13.76
C ASN A 673 -36.74 22.42 14.31
N SER A 674 -35.60 23.11 14.40
CA SER A 674 -34.35 22.51 14.90
C SER A 674 -34.25 22.53 16.43
N GLY A 675 -34.83 23.52 17.11
CA GLY A 675 -34.85 23.57 18.57
C GLY A 675 -36.22 23.27 19.15
N ALA A 676 -36.28 22.62 20.32
CA ALA A 676 -37.53 22.44 21.04
C ALA A 676 -38.13 23.76 21.54
N VAL A 677 -37.29 24.74 21.85
CA VAL A 677 -37.67 26.09 22.29
C VAL A 677 -37.69 27.04 21.09
N GLN A 678 -36.54 27.24 20.45
CA GLN A 678 -36.40 28.14 19.30
C GLN A 678 -35.41 27.60 18.27
N ASP A 679 -35.59 27.99 17.01
CA ASP A 679 -34.65 27.57 15.96
C ASP A 679 -33.35 28.37 16.04
N ILE A 680 -33.43 29.67 16.35
CA ILE A 680 -32.27 30.55 16.55
C ILE A 680 -32.49 31.42 17.80
N ARG A 681 -31.64 31.28 18.81
CA ARG A 681 -31.65 32.14 20.02
C ARG A 681 -30.40 33.00 20.04
N CYS A 682 -30.59 34.32 20.04
CA CYS A 682 -29.49 35.27 20.22
C CYS A 682 -29.72 36.13 21.45
N ILE A 683 -28.92 35.87 22.49
CA ILE A 683 -28.97 36.53 23.79
C ILE A 683 -28.25 37.89 23.76
N SER A 684 -27.24 38.07 22.91
CA SER A 684 -26.54 39.36 22.77
C SER A 684 -27.19 40.29 21.74
N SER A 685 -27.19 41.59 22.00
CA SER A 685 -27.71 42.66 21.12
C SER A 685 -26.66 43.17 20.14
N PHE A 686 -25.42 42.71 20.28
CA PHE A 686 -24.30 43.14 19.45
C PHE A 686 -24.12 42.26 18.21
N ASN A 687 -25.04 41.33 17.97
CA ASN A 687 -25.02 40.45 16.81
C ASN A 687 -26.14 40.81 15.83
N ILE A 688 -26.08 40.20 14.67
CA ILE A 688 -27.09 40.35 13.63
C ILE A 688 -27.64 38.97 13.31
N VAL A 689 -28.96 38.81 13.46
CA VAL A 689 -29.67 37.60 13.09
C VAL A 689 -30.66 37.92 11.97
N ARG A 690 -30.53 37.23 10.84
CA ARG A 690 -31.47 37.24 9.72
C ARG A 690 -32.08 35.84 9.63
N PRO A 691 -33.20 35.59 10.33
CA PRO A 691 -33.66 34.22 10.58
C PRO A 691 -34.37 33.58 9.39
N GLY A 692 -34.69 34.33 8.34
CA GLY A 692 -35.52 33.83 7.24
C GLY A 692 -36.86 33.31 7.78
N ALA A 693 -37.16 32.03 7.51
CA ALA A 693 -38.36 31.34 7.96
C ALA A 693 -38.22 30.64 9.34
N CYS A 694 -37.12 30.82 10.06
CA CYS A 694 -36.88 30.16 11.35
C CYS A 694 -37.55 30.89 12.51
N ARG A 695 -37.98 30.16 13.55
CA ARG A 695 -38.39 30.75 14.83
C ARG A 695 -37.18 31.31 15.55
N ALA A 696 -37.04 32.63 15.54
CA ALA A 696 -35.88 33.28 16.13
C ALA A 696 -36.26 34.34 17.14
N SER A 697 -35.57 34.35 18.28
CA SER A 697 -35.55 35.50 19.15
C SER A 697 -34.19 36.16 19.12
N HIS A 698 -34.22 37.49 19.04
CA HIS A 698 -33.05 38.32 18.92
C HIS A 698 -33.28 39.59 19.72
N MET A 699 -32.33 39.95 20.60
CA MET A 699 -32.41 41.20 21.36
C MET A 699 -32.55 42.43 20.45
N ALA A 700 -32.04 42.39 19.21
CA ALA A 700 -32.20 43.48 18.24
C ALA A 700 -33.19 43.15 17.09
N SER A 701 -34.21 42.29 17.31
CA SER A 701 -35.26 42.03 16.31
C SER A 701 -35.93 43.33 15.84
N PRO A 702 -36.20 43.54 14.54
CA PRO A 702 -36.90 44.72 14.02
C PRO A 702 -38.36 44.84 14.51
N SER A 703 -38.93 43.81 15.15
CA SER A 703 -40.13 43.92 15.97
C SER A 703 -39.79 44.40 17.40
N GLN A 704 -39.02 45.49 17.50
CA GLN A 704 -38.76 46.14 18.79
C GLN A 704 -40.07 46.72 19.32
N ILE A 705 -40.72 45.97 20.19
CA ILE A 705 -41.88 46.48 20.91
C ILE A 705 -41.34 47.22 22.11
N THR A 706 -41.37 48.54 22.01
CA THR A 706 -41.04 49.44 23.11
C THR A 706 -42.32 49.76 23.88
N VAL A 707 -42.34 49.42 25.16
CA VAL A 707 -43.45 49.73 26.08
C VAL A 707 -42.90 50.63 27.18
N ALA A 708 -43.58 51.72 27.50
CA ALA A 708 -43.18 52.52 28.65
C ALA A 708 -43.38 51.70 29.93
N THR A 709 -42.42 51.76 30.86
CA THR A 709 -42.62 51.12 32.16
C THR A 709 -43.83 51.75 32.87
N ALA A 710 -44.69 50.93 33.44
CA ALA A 710 -45.79 51.34 34.31
C ALA A 710 -45.95 50.29 35.43
N ALA A 711 -46.78 50.58 36.43
CA ALA A 711 -47.09 49.57 37.47
C ALA A 711 -47.61 48.26 36.84
N THR A 712 -48.44 48.36 35.79
CA THR A 712 -48.87 47.22 34.96
C THR A 712 -48.37 47.39 33.54
N VAL A 713 -47.61 46.41 33.04
CA VAL A 713 -47.10 46.36 31.66
C VAL A 713 -47.88 45.31 30.88
N THR A 714 -48.41 45.66 29.71
CA THR A 714 -49.07 44.71 28.79
C THR A 714 -48.13 44.33 27.67
N ILE A 715 -47.85 43.03 27.55
CA ILE A 715 -46.97 42.45 26.54
C ILE A 715 -47.82 41.99 25.36
N PRO A 716 -47.57 42.49 24.15
CA PRO A 716 -48.28 42.03 22.96
C PRO A 716 -48.11 40.53 22.73
N ASP A 717 -49.13 39.91 22.16
CA ASP A 717 -49.24 38.45 22.05
C ASP A 717 -48.15 37.82 21.18
N ALA A 718 -47.60 38.57 20.22
CA ALA A 718 -46.50 38.14 19.35
C ALA A 718 -45.11 38.56 19.85
N ALA A 719 -45.01 39.27 20.99
CA ALA A 719 -43.74 39.80 21.48
C ALA A 719 -42.95 38.75 22.26
N GLU A 720 -41.72 38.47 21.87
CA GLU A 720 -40.80 37.60 22.63
C GLU A 720 -39.70 38.40 23.35
N VAL A 721 -39.40 39.59 22.82
CA VAL A 721 -38.48 40.57 23.43
C VAL A 721 -39.18 41.93 23.48
N VAL A 722 -39.21 42.56 24.66
CA VAL A 722 -39.87 43.86 24.88
C VAL A 722 -38.92 44.83 25.57
N PHE A 723 -38.75 46.01 24.99
CA PHE A 723 -37.96 47.10 25.57
C PHE A 723 -38.83 47.97 26.47
N LEU A 724 -38.36 48.22 27.69
CA LEU A 724 -39.06 48.98 28.69
C LEU A 724 -38.42 50.36 28.86
N THR A 725 -39.13 51.40 28.42
CA THR A 725 -38.65 52.79 28.38
C THR A 725 -39.46 53.68 29.32
N GLY A 726 -39.07 53.71 30.58
CA GLY A 726 -39.63 54.63 31.56
C GLY A 726 -38.89 54.53 32.88
N THR A 727 -39.38 55.22 33.90
CA THR A 727 -38.75 55.31 35.23
C THR A 727 -39.60 54.67 36.33
N VAL A 728 -40.72 54.06 35.98
CA VAL A 728 -41.69 53.50 36.93
C VAL A 728 -41.38 52.02 37.14
N ASN A 729 -41.34 51.59 38.40
CA ASN A 729 -41.18 50.18 38.70
C ASN A 729 -42.39 49.34 38.23
N VAL A 730 -42.13 48.11 37.76
CA VAL A 730 -43.16 47.20 37.25
C VAL A 730 -43.59 46.25 38.36
N SER A 731 -44.89 46.18 38.66
CA SER A 731 -45.46 45.27 39.67
C SER A 731 -46.32 44.16 39.06
N THR A 732 -46.86 44.34 37.85
CA THR A 732 -47.72 43.38 37.15
C THR A 732 -47.37 43.31 35.67
N ILE A 733 -47.35 42.11 35.10
CA ILE A 733 -47.16 41.86 33.68
C ILE A 733 -48.40 41.13 33.16
N THR A 734 -48.99 41.62 32.07
CA THR A 734 -50.13 40.95 31.43
C THR A 734 -49.76 40.54 30.01
N CYS A 735 -50.21 39.36 29.57
CA CYS A 735 -50.00 38.90 28.21
C CYS A 735 -51.16 38.00 27.77
N GLY A 736 -51.71 38.24 26.57
CA GLY A 736 -52.91 37.56 26.08
C GLY A 736 -52.66 36.15 25.52
N ASN A 737 -51.43 35.84 25.09
CA ASN A 737 -51.10 34.57 24.42
C ASN A 737 -49.96 33.77 25.10
N LEU A 738 -50.14 33.32 26.34
CA LEU A 738 -49.16 32.43 26.97
C LEU A 738 -49.34 30.99 26.45
N TYR A 739 -48.26 30.36 26.00
CA TYR A 739 -48.22 28.95 25.63
C TYR A 739 -47.12 28.22 26.42
N PRO A 740 -47.26 26.89 26.67
CA PRO A 740 -46.26 26.13 27.42
C PRO A 740 -44.85 26.29 26.83
N GLY A 741 -43.89 26.71 27.66
CA GLY A 741 -42.50 26.91 27.26
C GLY A 741 -42.19 28.24 26.54
N ARG A 742 -43.15 29.19 26.49
CA ARG A 742 -42.87 30.55 26.00
C ARG A 742 -41.83 31.23 26.89
N GLU A 743 -40.81 31.82 26.28
CA GLU A 743 -39.86 32.71 26.95
C GLU A 743 -40.19 34.18 26.61
N LEU A 744 -40.31 35.01 27.64
CA LEU A 744 -40.47 36.45 27.52
C LEU A 744 -39.22 37.14 28.04
N THR A 745 -38.55 37.90 27.19
CA THR A 745 -37.40 38.72 27.57
C THR A 745 -37.81 40.19 27.70
N LEU A 746 -37.67 40.77 28.90
CA LEU A 746 -37.91 42.20 29.14
C LEU A 746 -36.59 42.94 29.32
N ILE A 747 -36.36 43.99 28.55
CA ILE A 747 -35.08 44.74 28.56
C ILE A 747 -35.36 46.16 29.04
N PHE A 748 -34.78 46.56 30.15
CA PHE A 748 -34.92 47.93 30.65
C PHE A 748 -33.88 48.84 30.00
N ASN A 749 -34.32 50.00 29.48
CA ASN A 749 -33.42 51.00 28.88
C ASN A 749 -32.60 51.79 29.90
N SER A 750 -32.81 51.55 31.19
CA SER A 750 -32.00 52.11 32.28
C SER A 750 -32.03 51.16 33.48
N SER A 751 -31.06 51.28 34.37
CA SER A 751 -30.94 50.49 35.60
C SER A 751 -31.90 50.88 36.72
N THR A 752 -32.66 51.96 36.53
CA THR A 752 -33.51 52.58 37.57
C THR A 752 -34.83 51.85 37.82
N PRO A 753 -35.60 51.40 36.80
CA PRO A 753 -36.80 50.62 37.00
C PRO A 753 -36.45 49.18 37.35
N SER A 754 -37.19 48.62 38.30
CA SER A 754 -37.06 47.24 38.75
C SER A 754 -38.42 46.54 38.76
N ILE A 755 -38.38 45.21 38.74
CA ILE A 755 -39.59 44.39 38.92
C ILE A 755 -39.76 44.15 40.42
N LEU A 756 -40.72 44.85 41.04
CA LEU A 756 -40.80 44.99 42.51
C LEU A 756 -41.30 43.76 43.26
N ASN A 757 -42.07 42.89 42.61
CA ASN A 757 -42.53 41.60 43.13
C ASN A 757 -43.35 40.92 42.05
N THR A 758 -42.94 39.72 41.62
CA THR A 758 -43.54 39.02 40.49
C THR A 758 -44.83 38.26 40.84
N GLY A 759 -45.70 38.85 41.65
CA GLY A 759 -46.94 38.19 42.08
C GLY A 759 -47.98 38.02 40.96
N ASN A 760 -47.87 38.77 39.85
CA ASN A 760 -48.94 38.88 38.87
C ASN A 760 -48.39 38.85 37.43
N ILE A 761 -47.96 37.68 36.93
CA ILE A 761 -48.11 37.42 35.49
C ILE A 761 -49.58 37.04 35.31
N LEU A 762 -50.42 38.00 34.91
CA LEU A 762 -51.84 37.74 34.65
C LEU A 762 -52.00 37.35 33.18
N SER A 763 -52.41 36.11 32.95
CA SER A 763 -52.90 35.65 31.66
C SER A 763 -54.40 35.84 31.57
N SER A 764 -54.91 36.02 30.35
CA SER A 764 -56.33 35.83 30.03
C SER A 764 -56.75 34.35 30.06
N VAL A 765 -55.80 33.43 30.27
CA VAL A 765 -55.96 31.97 30.16
C VAL A 765 -55.43 31.29 31.42
N SER A 766 -56.27 30.64 32.22
CA SER A 766 -55.81 29.96 33.45
C SER A 766 -54.77 28.88 33.13
N PRO A 767 -53.58 28.90 33.75
CA PRO A 767 -52.57 27.87 33.53
C PRO A 767 -53.09 26.50 34.00
N VAL A 768 -52.87 25.46 33.19
CA VAL A 768 -53.24 24.09 33.50
C VAL A 768 -52.03 23.40 34.13
N ALA A 769 -52.21 22.57 35.16
CA ALA A 769 -51.14 21.99 35.98
C ALA A 769 -50.05 21.17 35.23
N THR A 770 -50.23 20.91 33.94
CA THR A 770 -49.31 20.18 33.06
C THR A 770 -48.46 21.08 32.16
N TRP A 771 -48.56 22.41 32.29
CA TRP A 771 -47.80 23.34 31.47
C TRP A 771 -46.31 23.32 31.85
N ARG A 772 -45.44 23.33 30.82
CA ARG A 772 -44.03 23.66 31.03
C ARG A 772 -43.92 25.07 31.63
N PRO A 773 -42.95 25.33 32.50
CA PRO A 773 -42.82 26.63 33.14
C PRO A 773 -42.68 27.76 32.11
N ILE A 774 -43.22 28.93 32.45
CA ILE A 774 -43.00 30.15 31.68
C ILE A 774 -41.72 30.80 32.21
N TYR A 775 -40.81 31.13 31.29
CA TYR A 775 -39.55 31.77 31.63
C TYR A 775 -39.66 33.28 31.39
N LEU A 776 -39.57 34.04 32.48
CA LEU A 776 -39.40 35.49 32.40
C LEU A 776 -37.92 35.80 32.64
N THR A 777 -37.25 36.26 31.60
CA THR A 777 -35.89 36.76 31.69
C THR A 777 -35.96 38.28 31.63
N TYR A 778 -35.35 38.98 32.58
CA TYR A 778 -35.27 40.44 32.49
C TYR A 778 -33.85 40.96 32.68
N ILE A 779 -33.55 42.01 31.91
CA ILE A 779 -32.23 42.61 31.77
C ILE A 779 -32.30 44.04 32.25
N LYS A 780 -31.57 44.37 33.32
CA LYS A 780 -31.67 45.67 34.01
C LYS A 780 -31.05 46.85 33.24
N SER A 781 -30.33 46.64 32.14
CA SER A 781 -29.78 47.74 31.32
C SER A 781 -29.55 47.27 29.87
N ILE A 782 -29.50 48.21 28.93
CA ILE A 782 -29.00 47.97 27.56
C ILE A 782 -27.46 47.96 27.47
N ASP A 783 -26.78 48.28 28.57
CA ASP A 783 -25.33 48.29 28.64
C ASP A 783 -24.74 46.89 28.47
N LYS A 784 -23.51 46.85 27.95
CA LYS A 784 -22.72 45.65 27.65
C LYS A 784 -22.55 44.65 28.82
N TRP A 785 -22.89 45.04 30.05
CA TRP A 785 -22.65 44.29 31.29
C TRP A 785 -23.90 44.15 32.17
N ALA A 786 -25.08 44.13 31.57
CA ALA A 786 -26.33 44.14 32.32
C ALA A 786 -26.54 42.84 33.13
N VAL A 787 -27.03 42.99 34.36
CA VAL A 787 -27.42 41.87 35.23
C VAL A 787 -28.69 41.24 34.70
N MET A 788 -28.63 39.93 34.44
CA MET A 788 -29.76 39.11 34.04
C MET A 788 -30.36 38.41 35.26
N GLU A 789 -31.68 38.47 35.39
CA GLU A 789 -32.42 37.66 36.35
C GLU A 789 -33.50 36.88 35.62
N THR A 790 -33.48 35.55 35.78
CA THR A 790 -34.52 34.66 35.24
C THR A 790 -35.40 34.18 36.38
N LYS A 791 -36.72 34.28 36.19
CA LYS A 791 -37.72 33.74 37.10
C LYS A 791 -38.60 32.74 36.37
N THR A 792 -38.90 31.64 37.04
CA THR A 792 -39.70 30.53 36.55
C THR A 792 -41.09 30.60 37.17
N PHE A 793 -42.14 30.53 36.34
CA PHE A 793 -43.54 30.61 36.75
C PHE A 793 -44.33 29.36 36.35
#